data_AF-G8YT06-F1
#
_entry.id   AF-G8YT06-F1
#
_cell.length_a   1.000
_cell.length_b   1.000
_cell.length_c   1.000
_cell.angle_alpha   90.00
_cell.angle_beta   90.00
_cell.angle_gamma   90.00
#
_symmetry.space_group_name_H-M   'P 1'
#
loop_
_entity.id
_entity.type
_entity.pdbx_description
1 polymer ?
#
loop_
_entity_poly.entity_id
_entity_poly.type
_entity_poly.pdbx_seq_one_letter_code
_entity_poly.pdbx_strand_id
1 'polypeptide(L)'
;MDILKILDGTPEPPIIDLGLEKTNDSGDYHLATPMYEFQKELTDQIVSLHYPDILKYCETNDTNDLIIKSLEICINNCMLVSTHPYLLIYHYMPKNLASKDMSSKLAETSGKFEVLRDLGNVIIQNTAKHNKSIAVVMNNNVKFFDLTEALLLGCAGNKSIKRYVGNSIKKDASKPGKSNTNSTTFHLIPHDGKLTKDEELFQQIRPDLIIVFDSNVDTSSDFFRKLRVQNRRTQATIIRTIPMRTVEHCQLFHSSNKHEEGYLYKLISSIVCLRESIGVLSPDLFPIYKQHLQYLSHTFFDQMFQNTKGSFFSPWPLPDLPNIPNFNATDVERSLLTEVKYHYTPYDSIDDGSLTQKKQTKRQSYYEFKRLESDYVTNPLKNDMNTLIGIFGSQHRAGNTRDEINKNFLTHSLITRFKTAYLNWDRVKEEYRSYSKQNSEEVQNAVGRRETELKQVLSKILADIEHSESRISSADKKIDKKRQEIDNIKQHNIEIENSILHYFEEKGVTDEKLVTFYNNQVRIWELQDQISNTINRLKLKQEEKSYMSQEVSNANTSIQSSKSSIEATAESNRGLKRKIDELNDTLSTNLSDYNKHRDSIKKEIEEARKVNQLFKVKLGKSFKFLKETSHLKKRKSRGVTPNSK
;
A
#
# COMPACT_ATOMS: atom_id res chain seq x y z
N MET A 1 -11.00 7.47 -41.82
CA MET A 1 -10.76 6.34 -40.90
C MET A 1 -9.38 5.81 -41.23
N ASP A 2 -8.48 5.82 -40.26
CA ASP A 2 -7.05 5.56 -40.49
C ASP A 2 -6.73 4.11 -40.10
N ILE A 3 -6.68 3.24 -41.11
CA ILE A 3 -6.66 1.76 -40.95
C ILE A 3 -5.39 1.28 -40.21
N LEU A 4 -4.30 2.03 -40.31
CA LEU A 4 -3.02 1.73 -39.65
C LEU A 4 -3.10 1.80 -38.11
N LYS A 5 -3.99 2.65 -37.56
CA LYS A 5 -4.17 2.77 -36.10
C LYS A 5 -4.91 1.58 -35.45
N ILE A 6 -5.64 0.80 -36.25
CA ILE A 6 -6.43 -0.34 -35.78
C ILE A 6 -5.56 -1.61 -35.71
N LEU A 7 -4.49 -1.68 -36.51
CA LEU A 7 -3.63 -2.87 -36.62
C LEU A 7 -2.53 -2.94 -35.53
N ASP A 8 -2.14 -1.80 -34.94
CA ASP A 8 -1.11 -1.73 -33.89
C ASP A 8 -1.66 -1.87 -32.45
N GLY A 9 -2.98 -1.79 -32.26
CA GLY A 9 -3.60 -2.08 -30.97
C GLY A 9 -3.91 -3.57 -30.86
N THR A 10 -3.39 -4.27 -29.84
CA THR A 10 -3.94 -5.58 -29.46
C THR A 10 -5.47 -5.45 -29.38
N PRO A 11 -6.25 -6.24 -30.13
CA PRO A 11 -7.70 -6.11 -30.13
C PRO A 11 -8.21 -6.25 -28.70
N GLU A 12 -8.94 -5.25 -28.24
CA GLU A 12 -9.54 -5.28 -26.91
C GLU A 12 -10.47 -6.50 -26.82
N PRO A 13 -10.40 -7.29 -25.74
CA PRO A 13 -11.22 -8.48 -25.61
C PRO A 13 -12.70 -8.09 -25.75
N PRO A 14 -13.47 -8.75 -26.63
CA PRO A 14 -14.88 -8.45 -26.78
C PRO A 14 -15.59 -8.67 -25.44
N ILE A 15 -16.49 -7.76 -25.07
CA ILE A 15 -17.37 -7.96 -23.92
C ILE A 15 -18.27 -9.15 -24.27
N ILE A 16 -17.99 -10.31 -23.68
CA ILE A 16 -18.89 -11.45 -23.70
C ILE A 16 -20.06 -11.08 -22.79
N ASP A 17 -21.29 -11.25 -23.27
CA ASP A 17 -22.48 -11.01 -22.46
C ASP A 17 -22.35 -11.85 -21.17
N LEU A 18 -22.40 -11.16 -20.03
CA LEU A 18 -22.27 -11.78 -18.73
C LEU A 18 -23.56 -12.60 -18.54
N GLY A 19 -23.51 -13.91 -18.78
CA GLY A 19 -24.64 -14.81 -18.57
C GLY A 19 -24.99 -14.91 -17.08
N LEU A 20 -25.62 -13.87 -16.53
CA LEU A 20 -25.92 -13.74 -15.11
C LEU A 20 -27.00 -14.75 -14.72
N GLU A 21 -26.73 -15.58 -13.71
CA GLU A 21 -27.71 -16.53 -13.16
C GLU A 21 -28.90 -15.82 -12.48
N LYS A 22 -28.69 -14.58 -11.99
CA LYS A 22 -29.70 -13.74 -11.34
C LYS A 22 -29.49 -12.28 -11.75
N THR A 23 -30.54 -11.63 -12.26
CA THR A 23 -30.55 -10.20 -12.57
C THR A 23 -31.23 -9.44 -11.44
N ASN A 24 -30.60 -8.36 -10.98
CA ASN A 24 -31.13 -7.49 -9.94
C ASN A 24 -32.05 -6.42 -10.56
N ASP A 25 -33.32 -6.40 -10.13
CA ASP A 25 -34.36 -5.44 -10.56
C ASP A 25 -34.85 -4.54 -9.40
N SER A 26 -34.14 -4.52 -8.26
CA SER A 26 -34.59 -3.85 -7.03
C SER A 26 -34.51 -2.32 -7.07
N GLY A 27 -33.81 -1.76 -8.06
CA GLY A 27 -33.49 -0.33 -8.13
C GLY A 27 -32.41 0.11 -7.14
N ASP A 28 -31.74 -0.84 -6.46
CA ASP A 28 -30.52 -0.63 -5.66
C ASP A 28 -29.40 -1.53 -6.18
N TYR A 29 -28.43 -0.90 -6.84
CA TYR A 29 -27.41 -1.59 -7.62
C TYR A 29 -26.02 -1.40 -7.03
N HIS A 30 -25.21 -2.44 -7.12
CA HIS A 30 -23.83 -2.43 -6.68
C HIS A 30 -22.89 -2.27 -7.89
N LEU A 31 -22.05 -1.24 -7.83
CA LEU A 31 -20.95 -1.03 -8.77
C LEU A 31 -19.64 -1.30 -8.04
N ALA A 32 -19.04 -2.46 -8.33
CA ALA A 32 -17.74 -2.84 -7.81
C ALA A 32 -16.68 -1.79 -8.22
N THR A 33 -15.72 -1.49 -7.36
CA THR A 33 -14.58 -0.62 -7.73
C THR A 33 -13.26 -1.31 -7.40
N PRO A 34 -12.21 -1.09 -8.22
CA PRO A 34 -10.87 -1.54 -7.85
C PRO A 34 -10.28 -0.63 -6.76
N MET A 35 -9.19 -1.09 -6.16
CA MET A 35 -8.28 -0.25 -5.38
C MET A 35 -6.90 -0.32 -6.00
N TYR A 36 -6.20 0.80 -6.03
CA TYR A 36 -4.83 0.84 -6.50
C TYR A 36 -3.83 0.40 -5.45
N GLU A 37 -2.62 0.08 -5.90
CA GLU A 37 -1.54 -0.42 -5.06
C GLU A 37 -1.26 0.48 -3.85
N PHE A 38 -1.21 1.80 -4.04
CA PHE A 38 -1.03 2.73 -2.91
C PHE A 38 -2.16 2.64 -1.87
N GLN A 39 -3.41 2.45 -2.30
CA GLN A 39 -4.53 2.24 -1.38
C GLN A 39 -4.44 0.89 -0.65
N LYS A 40 -4.02 -0.18 -1.35
CA LYS A 40 -3.83 -1.51 -0.77
C LYS A 40 -2.73 -1.52 0.28
N GLU A 41 -1.58 -0.92 -0.04
CA GLU A 41 -0.44 -0.75 0.86
C GLU A 41 -0.83 0.07 2.10
N LEU A 42 -1.51 1.21 1.93
CA LEU A 42 -1.99 2.00 3.07
C LEU A 42 -2.97 1.22 3.96
N THR A 43 -3.84 0.40 3.37
CA THR A 43 -4.77 -0.45 4.14
C THR A 43 -4.01 -1.50 4.94
N ASP A 44 -2.99 -2.12 4.34
CA ASP A 44 -2.14 -3.09 5.04
C ASP A 44 -1.31 -2.44 6.17
N GLN A 45 -0.80 -1.23 5.96
CA GLN A 45 -0.11 -0.46 6.99
C GLN A 45 -1.03 -0.10 8.17
N ILE A 46 -2.30 0.24 7.91
CA ILE A 46 -3.29 0.49 8.97
C ILE A 46 -3.53 -0.79 9.77
N VAL A 47 -3.78 -1.92 9.09
CA VAL A 47 -4.00 -3.21 9.77
C VAL A 47 -2.77 -3.59 10.60
N SER A 48 -1.56 -3.41 10.06
CA SER A 48 -0.30 -3.69 10.75
C SER A 48 -0.07 -2.77 11.96
N LEU A 49 -0.49 -1.51 11.90
CA LEU A 49 -0.42 -0.59 13.04
C LEU A 49 -1.30 -1.06 14.21
N HIS A 50 -2.47 -1.62 13.90
CA HIS A 50 -3.41 -2.15 14.88
C HIS A 50 -3.19 -3.65 15.20
N TYR A 51 -2.08 -4.25 14.73
CA TYR A 51 -1.79 -5.68 14.89
C TYR A 51 -1.96 -6.20 16.33
N PRO A 52 -1.39 -5.56 17.38
CA PRO A 52 -1.49 -6.09 18.75
C PRO A 52 -2.94 -6.08 19.27
N ASP A 53 -3.70 -5.05 18.92
CA ASP A 53 -5.07 -4.86 19.37
C ASP A 53 -6.03 -5.83 18.67
N ILE A 54 -5.82 -6.08 17.37
CA ILE A 54 -6.58 -7.08 16.60
C ILE A 54 -6.35 -8.48 17.18
N LEU A 55 -5.09 -8.86 17.41
CA LEU A 55 -4.77 -10.17 17.97
C LEU A 55 -5.40 -10.35 19.36
N LYS A 56 -5.26 -9.34 20.22
CA LYS A 56 -5.82 -9.38 21.58
C LYS A 56 -7.35 -9.49 21.57
N TYR A 57 -8.02 -8.73 20.71
CA TYR A 57 -9.47 -8.81 20.54
C TYR A 57 -9.92 -10.17 19.99
N CYS A 58 -9.24 -10.71 18.97
CA CYS A 58 -9.66 -11.94 18.30
C CYS A 58 -9.30 -13.23 19.07
N GLU A 59 -8.22 -13.23 19.87
CA GLU A 59 -7.75 -14.40 20.64
C GLU A 59 -8.34 -14.44 22.04
N THR A 60 -8.30 -13.32 22.77
CA THR A 60 -8.70 -13.28 24.19
C THR A 60 -10.13 -12.77 24.40
N ASN A 61 -10.84 -12.39 23.34
CA ASN A 61 -12.14 -11.70 23.40
C ASN A 61 -12.11 -10.51 24.38
N ASP A 62 -10.97 -9.82 24.45
CA ASP A 62 -10.79 -8.71 25.36
C ASP A 62 -11.60 -7.50 24.85
N THR A 63 -12.74 -7.24 25.49
CA THR A 63 -13.65 -6.14 25.17
C THR A 63 -13.29 -4.85 25.92
N ASN A 64 -12.03 -4.66 26.29
CA ASN A 64 -11.57 -3.38 26.84
C ASN A 64 -11.92 -2.22 25.90
N ASP A 65 -12.53 -1.15 26.43
CA ASP A 65 -12.96 0.03 25.67
C ASP A 65 -11.84 0.63 24.80
N LEU A 66 -10.59 0.53 25.25
CA LEU A 66 -9.43 1.02 24.50
C LEU A 66 -9.18 0.20 23.22
N ILE A 67 -9.34 -1.13 23.29
CA ILE A 67 -9.19 -2.02 22.13
C ILE A 67 -10.35 -1.80 21.17
N ILE A 68 -11.59 -1.72 21.68
CA ILE A 68 -12.76 -1.46 20.84
C ILE A 68 -12.59 -0.13 20.09
N LYS A 69 -12.21 0.94 20.79
CA LYS A 69 -11.92 2.23 20.14
C LYS A 69 -10.79 2.15 19.13
N SER A 70 -9.73 1.40 19.42
CA SER A 70 -8.63 1.18 18.47
C SER A 70 -9.11 0.50 17.19
N LEU A 71 -9.96 -0.53 17.31
CA LEU A 71 -10.55 -1.24 16.18
C LEU A 71 -11.55 -0.39 15.39
N GLU A 72 -12.36 0.43 16.07
CA GLU A 72 -13.22 1.42 15.42
C GLU A 72 -12.42 2.45 14.63
N ILE A 73 -11.29 2.92 15.17
CA ILE A 73 -10.35 3.81 14.47
C ILE A 73 -9.75 3.10 13.25
N CYS A 74 -9.35 1.83 13.39
CA CYS A 74 -8.84 1.01 12.28
C CYS A 74 -9.88 0.93 11.14
N ILE A 75 -11.13 0.58 11.46
CA ILE A 75 -12.24 0.52 10.49
C ILE A 75 -12.43 1.88 9.82
N ASN A 76 -12.50 2.96 10.59
CA ASN A 76 -12.69 4.31 10.05
C ASN A 76 -11.54 4.73 9.13
N ASN A 77 -10.28 4.45 9.49
CA ASN A 77 -9.13 4.76 8.66
C ASN A 77 -9.15 3.96 7.35
N CYS A 78 -9.46 2.67 7.41
CA CYS A 78 -9.60 1.82 6.23
C CYS A 78 -10.76 2.28 5.33
N MET A 79 -11.86 2.78 5.89
CA MET A 79 -12.97 3.41 5.15
C MET A 79 -12.53 4.68 4.41
N LEU A 80 -11.72 5.54 5.05
CA LEU A 80 -11.16 6.74 4.41
C LEU A 80 -10.21 6.38 3.27
N VAL A 81 -9.36 5.36 3.42
CA VAL A 81 -8.44 4.91 2.36
C VAL A 81 -9.19 4.25 1.20
N SER A 82 -10.24 3.48 1.51
CA SER A 82 -11.12 2.84 0.52
C SER A 82 -11.78 3.86 -0.41
N THR A 83 -12.09 5.05 0.10
CA THR A 83 -12.59 6.17 -0.70
C THR A 83 -11.46 6.93 -1.39
N HIS A 84 -10.52 7.51 -0.64
CA HIS A 84 -9.37 8.21 -1.22
C HIS A 84 -8.20 8.38 -0.23
N PRO A 85 -6.93 8.10 -0.61
CA PRO A 85 -5.76 8.25 0.27
C PRO A 85 -5.59 9.64 0.93
N TYR A 86 -5.85 10.72 0.18
CA TYR A 86 -5.77 12.09 0.69
C TYR A 86 -6.74 12.44 1.82
N LEU A 87 -7.77 11.61 2.07
CA LEU A 87 -8.64 11.81 3.23
C LEU A 87 -7.95 11.41 4.53
N LEU A 88 -6.95 10.52 4.47
CA LEU A 88 -6.13 10.13 5.61
C LEU A 88 -4.81 10.93 5.66
N ILE A 89 -4.09 11.02 4.53
CA ILE A 89 -2.75 11.64 4.48
C ILE A 89 -2.80 12.97 3.72
N TYR A 90 -2.65 14.07 4.46
CA TYR A 90 -2.78 15.42 3.88
C TYR A 90 -1.52 15.96 3.21
N HIS A 91 -0.34 15.42 3.50
CA HIS A 91 0.93 16.00 3.06
C HIS A 91 1.10 16.03 1.53
N TYR A 92 0.52 15.06 0.83
CA TYR A 92 0.61 14.95 -0.63
C TYR A 92 -0.58 15.56 -1.37
N MET A 93 -1.55 16.13 -0.64
CA MET A 93 -2.74 16.73 -1.23
C MET A 93 -2.36 18.02 -1.98
N PRO A 94 -2.68 18.13 -3.28
CA PRO A 94 -2.45 19.36 -4.04
C PRO A 94 -3.17 20.57 -3.43
N LYS A 95 -2.45 21.68 -3.28
CA LYS A 95 -2.99 22.92 -2.71
C LYS A 95 -4.07 23.57 -3.58
N ASN A 96 -4.03 23.33 -4.91
CA ASN A 96 -4.98 23.88 -5.86
C ASN A 96 -5.78 22.77 -6.55
N LEU A 97 -6.98 22.52 -6.03
CA LEU A 97 -7.92 21.53 -6.55
C LEU A 97 -8.68 21.99 -7.81
N ALA A 98 -8.60 23.27 -8.17
CA ALA A 98 -9.31 23.81 -9.33
C ALA A 98 -8.57 23.62 -10.66
N SER A 99 -7.33 23.09 -10.63
CA SER A 99 -6.51 22.90 -11.81
C SER A 99 -7.10 21.81 -12.73
N LYS A 100 -6.91 21.97 -14.05
CA LYS A 100 -7.50 21.09 -15.07
C LYS A 100 -7.02 19.64 -14.93
N ASP A 101 -5.75 19.46 -14.58
CA ASP A 101 -5.11 18.14 -14.46
C ASP A 101 -5.41 17.44 -13.13
N MET A 102 -6.06 18.13 -12.19
CA MET A 102 -6.38 17.60 -10.86
C MET A 102 -7.30 16.39 -10.93
N SER A 103 -8.33 16.44 -11.79
CA SER A 103 -9.30 15.36 -11.92
C SER A 103 -8.63 14.04 -12.35
N SER A 104 -7.70 14.11 -13.32
CA SER A 104 -6.93 12.95 -13.75
C SER A 104 -6.05 12.42 -12.62
N LYS A 105 -5.32 13.31 -11.92
CA LYS A 105 -4.47 12.91 -10.79
C LYS A 105 -5.24 12.25 -9.66
N LEU A 106 -6.44 12.74 -9.32
CA LEU A 106 -7.30 12.13 -8.30
C LEU A 106 -7.76 10.72 -8.73
N ALA A 107 -8.14 10.58 -10.00
CA ALA A 107 -8.53 9.30 -10.59
C ALA A 107 -7.37 8.30 -10.70
N GLU A 108 -6.11 8.76 -10.80
CA GLU A 108 -4.90 7.91 -10.77
C GLU A 108 -4.54 7.46 -9.35
N THR A 109 -4.99 8.17 -8.31
CA THR A 109 -4.68 7.84 -6.92
C THR A 109 -5.76 7.03 -6.20
N SER A 110 -6.99 6.97 -6.74
CA SER A 110 -8.07 6.14 -6.21
C SER A 110 -8.89 5.48 -7.31
N GLY A 111 -8.97 4.15 -7.28
CA GLY A 111 -9.78 3.38 -8.24
C GLY A 111 -11.28 3.68 -8.13
N LYS A 112 -11.74 4.10 -6.94
CA LYS A 112 -13.12 4.54 -6.74
C LYS A 112 -13.43 5.87 -7.42
N PHE A 113 -12.47 6.79 -7.39
CA PHE A 113 -12.57 8.08 -8.09
C PHE A 113 -12.47 7.89 -9.61
N GLU A 114 -11.64 6.95 -10.08
CA GLU A 114 -11.60 6.55 -11.50
C GLU A 114 -12.98 6.09 -11.98
N VAL A 115 -13.59 5.13 -11.28
CA VAL A 115 -14.91 4.60 -11.61
C VAL A 115 -15.99 5.69 -11.59
N LEU A 116 -15.95 6.60 -10.61
CA LEU A 116 -16.91 7.72 -10.57
C LEU A 116 -16.73 8.68 -11.75
N ARG A 117 -15.48 8.99 -12.13
CA ARG A 117 -15.20 9.84 -13.28
C ARG A 117 -15.73 9.21 -14.56
N ASP A 118 -15.47 7.92 -14.74
CA ASP A 118 -15.87 7.17 -15.94
C ASP A 118 -17.41 7.04 -16.00
N LEU A 119 -18.04 6.71 -14.86
CA LEU A 119 -19.50 6.71 -14.71
C LEU A 119 -20.10 8.10 -15.01
N GLY A 120 -19.50 9.17 -14.48
CA GLY A 120 -19.91 10.54 -14.73
C GLY A 120 -19.84 10.91 -16.22
N ASN A 121 -18.75 10.54 -16.89
CA ASN A 121 -18.59 10.75 -18.33
C ASN A 121 -19.64 9.98 -19.14
N VAL A 122 -19.91 8.72 -18.82
CA VAL A 122 -20.96 7.91 -19.46
C VAL A 122 -22.34 8.56 -19.31
N ILE A 123 -22.68 9.04 -18.11
CA ILE A 123 -23.97 9.69 -17.88
C ILE A 123 -24.08 11.02 -18.64
N ILE A 124 -23.01 11.82 -18.69
CA ILE A 124 -22.99 13.10 -19.41
C ILE A 124 -23.12 12.89 -20.92
N GLN A 125 -22.40 11.90 -21.48
CA GLN A 125 -22.38 11.60 -22.92
C GLN A 125 -23.66 10.91 -23.43
N ASN A 126 -24.46 10.32 -22.53
CA ASN A 126 -25.69 9.63 -22.91
C ASN A 126 -26.66 10.56 -23.69
N THR A 127 -27.29 10.03 -24.73
CA THR A 127 -28.08 10.74 -25.74
C THR A 127 -29.47 11.24 -25.30
N ALA A 128 -29.89 10.97 -24.06
CA ALA A 128 -31.21 11.37 -23.57
C ALA A 128 -31.46 12.90 -23.69
N LYS A 129 -32.61 13.28 -24.24
CA LYS A 129 -33.01 14.66 -24.59
C LYS A 129 -33.51 15.52 -23.42
N HIS A 130 -33.30 15.09 -22.17
CA HIS A 130 -33.77 15.79 -20.98
C HIS A 130 -32.61 16.16 -20.06
N ASN A 131 -32.79 17.22 -19.26
CA ASN A 131 -31.83 17.59 -18.23
C ASN A 131 -31.81 16.51 -17.15
N LYS A 132 -30.62 15.98 -16.86
CA LYS A 132 -30.41 14.89 -15.90
C LYS A 132 -30.03 15.49 -14.56
N SER A 133 -30.71 15.11 -13.49
CA SER A 133 -30.33 15.50 -12.12
C SER A 133 -29.80 14.28 -11.37
N ILE A 134 -28.54 14.34 -10.94
CA ILE A 134 -27.84 13.23 -10.27
C ILE A 134 -27.49 13.69 -8.86
N ALA A 135 -27.93 12.95 -7.85
CA ALA A 135 -27.55 13.17 -6.47
C ALA A 135 -26.35 12.28 -6.11
N VAL A 136 -25.28 12.86 -5.61
CA VAL A 136 -24.13 12.12 -5.05
C VAL A 136 -24.18 12.31 -3.54
N VAL A 137 -24.46 11.23 -2.83
CA VAL A 137 -24.58 11.21 -1.36
C VAL A 137 -23.30 10.66 -0.76
N MET A 138 -22.75 11.38 0.21
CA MET A 138 -21.44 11.07 0.78
C MET A 138 -21.33 11.46 2.27
N ASN A 139 -20.32 10.95 2.98
CA ASN A 139 -20.03 11.39 4.35
C ASN A 139 -19.83 12.91 4.46
N ASN A 140 -20.29 13.48 5.58
CA ASN A 140 -20.24 14.92 5.84
C ASN A 140 -18.82 15.36 6.24
N ASN A 141 -17.91 15.35 5.26
CA ASN A 141 -16.53 15.85 5.40
C ASN A 141 -16.23 16.86 4.29
N VAL A 142 -15.97 18.11 4.66
CA VAL A 142 -15.72 19.23 3.72
C VAL A 142 -14.65 18.88 2.69
N LYS A 143 -13.56 18.21 3.09
CA LYS A 143 -12.47 17.81 2.18
C LYS A 143 -12.93 16.77 1.17
N PHE A 144 -13.82 15.88 1.56
CA PHE A 144 -14.35 14.86 0.67
C PHE A 144 -15.27 15.47 -0.40
N PHE A 145 -16.07 16.47 -0.02
CA PHE A 145 -16.78 17.30 -1.00
C PHE A 145 -15.83 18.04 -1.93
N ASP A 146 -14.74 18.62 -1.41
CA ASP A 146 -13.74 19.30 -2.23
C ASP A 146 -13.12 18.35 -3.27
N LEU A 147 -12.68 17.16 -2.85
CA LEU A 147 -12.09 16.16 -3.76
C LEU A 147 -13.09 15.70 -4.83
N THR A 148 -14.33 15.43 -4.44
CA THR A 148 -15.37 14.96 -5.36
C THR A 148 -15.78 16.05 -6.35
N GLU A 149 -15.89 17.29 -5.89
CA GLU A 149 -16.13 18.46 -6.74
C GLU A 149 -14.99 18.65 -7.75
N ALA A 150 -13.74 18.57 -7.31
CA ALA A 150 -12.56 18.67 -8.18
C ALA A 150 -12.52 17.58 -9.25
N LEU A 151 -12.85 16.33 -8.87
CA LEU A 151 -12.97 15.21 -9.81
C LEU A 151 -14.05 15.48 -10.86
N LEU A 152 -15.26 15.82 -10.41
CA LEU A 152 -16.40 16.05 -11.30
C LEU A 152 -16.18 17.26 -12.20
N LEU A 153 -15.47 18.31 -11.77
CA LEU A 153 -15.15 19.47 -12.61
C LEU A 153 -14.36 19.09 -13.87
N GLY A 154 -13.52 18.05 -13.80
CA GLY A 154 -12.72 17.56 -14.92
C GLY A 154 -13.44 16.64 -15.91
N CYS A 155 -14.66 16.18 -15.61
CA CYS A 155 -15.44 15.33 -16.54
C CYS A 155 -15.75 16.06 -17.86
N ALA A 156 -15.79 15.35 -18.98
CA ALA A 156 -15.98 15.97 -20.30
C ALA A 156 -17.49 16.19 -20.60
N GLY A 157 -17.87 17.41 -20.99
CA GLY A 157 -19.23 17.74 -21.46
C GLY A 157 -19.97 18.80 -20.63
N ASN A 158 -21.26 19.00 -20.96
CA ASN A 158 -22.13 20.02 -20.38
C ASN A 158 -22.63 19.59 -18.99
N LYS A 159 -21.98 20.10 -17.95
CA LYS A 159 -22.30 19.78 -16.56
C LYS A 159 -22.38 21.01 -15.66
N SER A 160 -23.25 20.94 -14.66
CA SER A 160 -23.34 21.87 -13.54
C SER A 160 -23.13 21.10 -12.25
N ILE A 161 -22.37 21.66 -11.30
CA ILE A 161 -22.14 21.04 -10.00
C ILE A 161 -22.71 21.98 -8.95
N LYS A 162 -23.63 21.46 -8.13
CA LYS A 162 -24.25 22.18 -7.02
C LYS A 162 -23.88 21.48 -5.72
N ARG A 163 -23.40 22.26 -4.76
CA ARG A 163 -22.89 21.77 -3.48
C ARG A 163 -23.66 22.40 -2.34
N TYR A 164 -24.15 21.59 -1.41
CA TYR A 164 -25.01 22.05 -0.31
C TYR A 164 -24.30 22.19 1.05
N VAL A 165 -23.00 21.86 1.11
CA VAL A 165 -22.18 21.93 2.33
C VAL A 165 -20.87 22.64 2.04
N GLY A 166 -20.49 23.64 2.84
CA GLY A 166 -19.20 24.33 2.68
C GLY A 166 -19.12 25.30 1.48
N ASN A 167 -17.90 25.61 1.05
CA ASN A 167 -17.62 26.55 -0.06
C ASN A 167 -17.23 25.78 -1.32
N SER A 168 -17.73 26.21 -2.48
CA SER A 168 -17.31 25.64 -3.77
C SER A 168 -15.85 25.99 -4.07
N ILE A 169 -15.15 25.07 -4.74
CA ILE A 169 -13.76 25.25 -5.18
C ILE A 169 -13.65 26.34 -6.25
N LYS A 170 -14.68 26.48 -7.10
CA LYS A 170 -14.79 27.61 -8.02
C LYS A 170 -15.58 28.72 -7.34
N LYS A 171 -15.01 29.92 -7.26
CA LYS A 171 -15.82 31.12 -7.02
C LYS A 171 -16.77 31.25 -8.20
N ASP A 172 -18.07 31.28 -7.94
CA ASP A 172 -19.11 31.49 -8.95
C ASP A 172 -18.85 32.81 -9.67
N ALA A 173 -18.14 32.76 -10.80
CA ALA A 173 -18.10 33.84 -11.75
C ALA A 173 -19.42 33.82 -12.50
N SER A 174 -20.34 34.67 -12.05
CA SER A 174 -21.63 34.91 -12.65
C SER A 174 -21.49 35.30 -14.13
N LYS A 175 -21.78 34.35 -15.02
CA LYS A 175 -22.51 34.64 -16.26
C LYS A 175 -23.58 33.56 -16.44
N PRO A 176 -24.87 33.93 -16.50
CA PRO A 176 -25.90 33.00 -16.90
C PRO A 176 -25.70 32.71 -18.39
N GLY A 177 -24.90 31.69 -18.69
CA GLY A 177 -24.82 31.12 -20.03
C GLY A 177 -26.20 30.58 -20.40
N LYS A 178 -26.62 30.82 -21.65
CA LYS A 178 -27.88 30.32 -22.24
C LYS A 178 -28.18 28.91 -21.73
N SER A 179 -29.44 28.69 -21.31
CA SER A 179 -30.01 27.39 -20.98
C SER A 179 -29.70 26.39 -22.09
N ASN A 180 -28.59 25.66 -21.98
CA ASN A 180 -28.25 24.60 -22.91
C ASN A 180 -29.24 23.46 -22.69
N THR A 181 -29.92 23.08 -23.76
CA THR A 181 -30.70 21.86 -23.82
C THR A 181 -29.74 20.67 -23.63
N ASN A 182 -30.08 19.73 -22.74
CA ASN A 182 -29.26 18.58 -22.31
C ASN A 182 -28.07 18.93 -21.40
N SER A 183 -28.34 19.53 -20.25
CA SER A 183 -27.34 19.69 -19.18
C SER A 183 -27.50 18.63 -18.07
N THR A 184 -26.38 18.12 -17.57
CA THR A 184 -26.35 17.20 -16.42
C THR A 184 -25.98 17.97 -15.16
N THR A 185 -26.81 17.94 -14.12
CA THR A 185 -26.53 18.61 -12.85
C THR A 185 -26.18 17.57 -11.79
N PHE A 186 -24.98 17.66 -11.21
CA PHE A 186 -24.55 16.87 -10.07
C PHE A 186 -24.80 17.64 -8.77
N HIS A 187 -25.56 17.04 -7.87
CA HIS A 187 -25.91 17.58 -6.56
C HIS A 187 -25.10 16.83 -5.49
N LEU A 188 -24.17 17.51 -4.83
CA LEU A 188 -23.35 16.91 -3.77
C LEU A 188 -24.05 17.10 -2.41
N ILE A 189 -24.49 16.00 -1.81
CA ILE A 189 -25.39 16.00 -0.63
C ILE A 189 -24.74 15.21 0.51
N PRO A 190 -24.78 15.71 1.76
CA PRO A 190 -24.28 14.97 2.92
C PRO A 190 -25.31 13.92 3.38
N HIS A 191 -24.80 12.77 3.84
CA HIS A 191 -25.63 11.66 4.32
C HIS A 191 -26.51 12.01 5.55
N ASP A 192 -26.07 12.95 6.39
CA ASP A 192 -26.76 13.36 7.63
C ASP A 192 -27.86 14.41 7.39
N GLY A 193 -28.00 14.90 6.16
CA GLY A 193 -28.97 15.93 5.79
C GLY A 193 -28.70 17.31 6.38
N LYS A 194 -27.54 17.54 7.00
CA LYS A 194 -27.16 18.86 7.55
C LYS A 194 -26.61 19.75 6.45
N LEU A 195 -27.51 20.50 5.82
CA LEU A 195 -27.16 21.46 4.76
C LEU A 195 -26.61 22.75 5.37
N THR A 196 -25.67 23.40 4.68
CA THR A 196 -25.12 24.71 5.08
C THR A 196 -25.58 25.83 4.14
N LYS A 197 -26.06 25.49 2.93
CA LYS A 197 -26.46 26.42 1.87
C LYS A 197 -27.60 25.88 1.04
N ASP A 198 -28.30 26.79 0.35
CA ASP A 198 -29.23 26.49 -0.75
C ASP A 198 -30.37 25.50 -0.39
N GLU A 199 -30.91 25.60 0.83
CA GLU A 199 -32.00 24.72 1.31
C GLU A 199 -33.26 24.80 0.43
N GLU A 200 -33.62 25.98 -0.06
CA GLU A 200 -34.77 26.17 -0.95
C GLU A 200 -34.58 25.46 -2.29
N LEU A 201 -33.37 25.52 -2.86
CA LEU A 201 -33.01 24.82 -4.09
C LEU A 201 -32.94 23.30 -3.85
N PHE A 202 -32.56 22.87 -2.64
CA PHE A 202 -32.56 21.47 -2.26
C PHE A 202 -33.97 20.87 -2.26
N GLN A 203 -34.97 21.60 -1.77
CA GLN A 203 -36.37 21.15 -1.75
C GLN A 203 -36.95 20.92 -3.15
N GLN A 204 -36.43 21.62 -4.16
CA GLN A 204 -36.87 21.53 -5.56
C GLN A 204 -36.13 20.44 -6.37
N ILE A 205 -35.16 19.74 -5.79
CA ILE A 205 -34.41 18.68 -6.50
C ILE A 205 -35.37 17.54 -6.86
N ARG A 206 -35.18 17.00 -8.08
CA ARG A 206 -35.79 15.76 -8.56
C ARG A 206 -34.67 14.84 -9.04
N PRO A 207 -34.06 14.00 -8.18
CA PRO A 207 -32.94 13.18 -8.57
C PRO A 207 -33.42 12.04 -9.48
N ASP A 208 -32.82 11.85 -10.64
CA ASP A 208 -33.04 10.69 -11.51
C ASP A 208 -32.24 9.49 -11.01
N LEU A 209 -30.99 9.75 -10.65
CA LEU A 209 -30.04 8.78 -10.14
C LEU A 209 -29.45 9.27 -8.82
N ILE A 210 -29.35 8.37 -7.84
CA ILE A 210 -28.65 8.60 -6.58
C ILE A 210 -27.40 7.70 -6.57
N ILE A 211 -26.23 8.33 -6.56
CA ILE A 211 -24.94 7.66 -6.39
C ILE A 211 -24.60 7.71 -4.90
N VAL A 212 -24.57 6.54 -4.26
CA VAL A 212 -24.07 6.39 -2.89
C VAL A 212 -22.58 6.15 -2.97
N PHE A 213 -21.81 7.18 -2.57
CA PHE A 213 -20.37 7.12 -2.75
C PHE A 213 -19.66 6.33 -1.64
N ASP A 214 -20.15 6.29 -0.41
CA ASP A 214 -19.48 5.56 0.68
C ASP A 214 -20.47 4.81 1.60
N SER A 215 -19.99 3.78 2.30
CA SER A 215 -20.85 2.95 3.16
C SER A 215 -21.30 3.61 4.46
N ASN A 216 -20.83 4.84 4.75
CA ASN A 216 -21.37 5.65 5.84
C ASN A 216 -22.82 6.08 5.58
N VAL A 217 -23.27 6.05 4.32
CA VAL A 217 -24.63 6.42 3.95
C VAL A 217 -25.60 5.31 4.37
N ASP A 218 -26.40 5.59 5.40
CA ASP A 218 -27.51 4.75 5.76
C ASP A 218 -28.72 5.04 4.86
N THR A 219 -29.01 4.10 3.97
CA THR A 219 -30.15 4.19 3.03
C THR A 219 -31.50 3.91 3.69
N SER A 220 -31.51 3.37 4.92
CA SER A 220 -32.73 3.21 5.70
C SER A 220 -33.15 4.48 6.43
N SER A 221 -32.26 5.47 6.52
CA SER A 221 -32.51 6.75 7.18
C SER A 221 -33.69 7.51 6.55
N ASP A 222 -34.47 8.20 7.39
CA ASP A 222 -35.63 8.99 6.95
C ASP A 222 -35.24 10.07 5.93
N PHE A 223 -34.06 10.66 6.10
CA PHE A 223 -33.51 11.63 5.16
C PHE A 223 -33.32 11.03 3.77
N PHE A 224 -32.66 9.87 3.69
CA PHE A 224 -32.40 9.20 2.41
C PHE A 224 -33.70 8.72 1.75
N ARG A 225 -34.66 8.21 2.53
CA ARG A 225 -35.99 7.82 2.01
C ARG A 225 -36.75 9.02 1.43
N LYS A 226 -36.67 10.19 2.08
CA LYS A 226 -37.26 11.44 1.54
C LYS A 226 -36.57 11.85 0.24
N LEU A 227 -35.24 11.85 0.21
CA LEU A 227 -34.46 12.20 -0.99
C LEU A 227 -34.81 11.29 -2.20
N ARG A 228 -35.03 9.99 -1.96
CA ARG A 228 -35.36 9.01 -3.01
C ARG A 228 -36.72 9.26 -3.69
N VAL A 229 -37.67 9.85 -2.98
CA VAL A 229 -39.06 10.08 -3.48
C VAL A 229 -39.28 11.55 -3.86
N GLN A 230 -38.36 12.44 -3.51
CA GLN A 230 -38.52 13.87 -3.65
C GLN A 230 -38.86 14.31 -5.08
N ASN A 231 -40.01 14.99 -5.22
CA ASN A 231 -40.54 15.49 -6.49
C ASN A 231 -40.70 14.42 -7.60
N ARG A 232 -40.91 13.15 -7.21
CA ARG A 232 -41.15 12.03 -8.14
C ARG A 232 -42.40 11.25 -7.77
N ARG A 233 -43.00 10.62 -8.78
CA ARG A 233 -44.05 9.59 -8.61
C ARG A 233 -43.46 8.21 -8.32
N THR A 234 -42.25 7.94 -8.82
CA THR A 234 -41.51 6.69 -8.65
C THR A 234 -40.19 6.94 -7.91
N GLN A 235 -39.72 5.94 -7.16
CA GLN A 235 -38.45 6.03 -6.43
C GLN A 235 -37.28 6.22 -7.40
N ALA A 236 -36.28 7.02 -7.00
CA ALA A 236 -35.04 7.16 -7.74
C ALA A 236 -34.21 5.86 -7.71
N THR A 237 -33.45 5.63 -8.78
CA THR A 237 -32.51 4.50 -8.88
C THR A 237 -31.27 4.78 -8.04
N ILE A 238 -30.75 3.76 -7.35
CA ILE A 238 -29.56 3.86 -6.51
C ILE A 238 -28.42 3.06 -7.16
N ILE A 239 -27.23 3.67 -7.24
CA ILE A 239 -25.98 2.98 -7.58
C ILE A 239 -24.99 3.21 -6.44
N ARG A 240 -24.51 2.13 -5.83
CA ARG A 240 -23.51 2.14 -4.75
C ARG A 240 -22.15 1.82 -5.30
N THR A 241 -21.19 2.73 -5.15
CA THR A 241 -19.80 2.45 -5.52
C THR A 241 -19.09 1.75 -4.36
N ILE A 242 -18.72 0.49 -4.53
CA ILE A 242 -18.19 -0.34 -3.44
C ILE A 242 -16.88 -0.98 -3.88
N PRO A 243 -15.76 -0.69 -3.20
CA PRO A 243 -14.50 -1.33 -3.53
C PRO A 243 -14.48 -2.80 -3.09
N MET A 244 -14.02 -3.68 -3.99
CA MET A 244 -14.11 -5.13 -3.81
C MET A 244 -13.31 -5.62 -2.60
N ARG A 245 -13.92 -6.47 -1.78
CA ARG A 245 -13.29 -7.14 -0.62
C ARG A 245 -12.65 -6.16 0.39
N THR A 246 -13.19 -4.95 0.47
CA THR A 246 -12.79 -3.94 1.46
C THR A 246 -13.71 -3.93 2.67
N VAL A 247 -13.42 -3.03 3.61
CA VAL A 247 -14.31 -2.69 4.74
C VAL A 247 -15.72 -2.34 4.26
N GLU A 248 -15.85 -1.56 3.19
CA GLU A 248 -17.16 -1.15 2.65
C GLU A 248 -17.99 -2.35 2.21
N HIS A 249 -17.35 -3.29 1.52
CA HIS A 249 -17.98 -4.53 1.10
C HIS A 249 -18.39 -5.39 2.31
N CYS A 250 -17.52 -5.49 3.32
CA CYS A 250 -17.80 -6.22 4.56
C CYS A 250 -18.97 -5.62 5.34
N GLN A 251 -19.01 -4.29 5.46
CA GLN A 251 -20.09 -3.58 6.16
C GLN A 251 -21.44 -3.75 5.45
N LEU A 252 -21.46 -3.72 4.12
CA LEU A 252 -22.67 -3.95 3.35
C LEU A 252 -23.17 -5.39 3.51
N PHE A 253 -22.27 -6.37 3.36
CA PHE A 253 -22.63 -7.78 3.48
C PHE A 253 -23.15 -8.14 4.88
N HIS A 254 -22.52 -7.62 5.93
CA HIS A 254 -22.95 -7.84 7.32
C HIS A 254 -23.99 -6.82 7.81
N SER A 255 -24.56 -5.99 6.94
CA SER A 255 -25.49 -4.92 7.34
C SER A 255 -26.74 -5.44 8.06
N SER A 256 -27.22 -6.64 7.72
CA SER A 256 -28.34 -7.32 8.41
C SER A 256 -28.01 -7.71 9.86
N ASN A 257 -26.74 -7.83 10.21
CA ASN A 257 -26.25 -8.32 11.49
C ASN A 257 -25.68 -7.20 12.38
N LYS A 258 -25.94 -5.92 12.06
CA LYS A 258 -25.39 -4.76 12.80
C LYS A 258 -25.68 -4.77 14.31
N HIS A 259 -26.75 -5.42 14.74
CA HIS A 259 -27.16 -5.50 16.15
C HIS A 259 -26.66 -6.76 16.88
N GLU A 260 -25.89 -7.63 16.23
CA GLU A 260 -25.31 -8.82 16.87
C GLU A 260 -24.03 -8.46 17.64
N GLU A 261 -23.84 -9.02 18.84
CA GLU A 261 -22.64 -8.81 19.68
C GLU A 261 -21.33 -9.26 19.00
N GLY A 262 -21.41 -10.05 17.92
CA GLY A 262 -20.25 -10.48 17.11
C GLY A 262 -20.01 -9.68 15.83
N TYR A 263 -20.77 -8.60 15.56
CA TYR A 263 -20.64 -7.84 14.31
C TYR A 263 -19.23 -7.27 14.11
N LEU A 264 -18.67 -6.66 15.16
CA LEU A 264 -17.33 -6.07 15.11
C LEU A 264 -16.25 -7.13 14.83
N TYR A 265 -16.37 -8.30 15.47
CA TYR A 265 -15.48 -9.43 15.21
C TYR A 265 -15.55 -9.91 13.76
N LYS A 266 -16.77 -10.14 13.23
CA LYS A 266 -16.98 -10.56 11.84
C LYS A 266 -16.41 -9.54 10.85
N LEU A 267 -16.57 -8.25 11.16
CA LEU A 267 -16.06 -7.17 10.33
C LEU A 267 -14.52 -7.14 10.33
N ILE A 268 -13.89 -7.11 11.50
CA ILE A 268 -12.42 -7.07 11.62
C ILE A 268 -11.77 -8.33 11.05
N SER A 269 -12.31 -9.51 11.35
CA SER A 269 -11.76 -10.77 10.83
C SER A 269 -11.83 -10.81 9.31
N SER A 270 -12.92 -10.32 8.71
CA SER A 270 -13.05 -10.21 7.25
C SER A 270 -12.07 -9.22 6.64
N ILE A 271 -11.87 -8.05 7.26
CA ILE A 271 -10.92 -7.04 6.78
C ILE A 271 -9.49 -7.60 6.77
N VAL A 272 -9.10 -8.26 7.86
CA VAL A 272 -7.75 -8.80 8.04
C VAL A 272 -7.49 -10.00 7.13
N CYS A 273 -8.47 -10.89 6.94
CA CYS A 273 -8.27 -12.08 6.12
C CYS A 273 -8.38 -11.79 4.62
N LEU A 274 -9.18 -10.80 4.21
CA LEU A 274 -9.33 -10.44 2.80
C LEU A 274 -8.23 -9.50 2.28
N ARG A 275 -7.33 -9.04 3.16
CA ARG A 275 -6.34 -7.99 2.86
C ARG A 275 -5.48 -8.23 1.63
N GLU A 276 -5.11 -9.48 1.36
CA GLU A 276 -4.29 -9.88 0.20
C GLU A 276 -5.01 -9.71 -1.14
N SER A 277 -6.35 -9.68 -1.11
CA SER A 277 -7.18 -9.67 -2.32
C SER A 277 -8.05 -8.42 -2.45
N ILE A 278 -7.68 -7.36 -1.73
CA ILE A 278 -8.39 -6.08 -1.76
C ILE A 278 -8.38 -5.49 -3.17
N GLY A 279 -9.55 -5.03 -3.61
CA GLY A 279 -9.72 -4.24 -4.83
C GLY A 279 -9.40 -4.98 -6.13
N VAL A 280 -9.35 -6.31 -6.12
CA VAL A 280 -9.19 -7.13 -7.33
C VAL A 280 -10.58 -7.42 -7.91
N LEU A 281 -10.81 -6.95 -9.13
CA LEU A 281 -12.05 -7.22 -9.88
C LEU A 281 -12.03 -8.65 -10.44
N SER A 282 -13.21 -9.24 -10.63
CA SER A 282 -13.33 -10.52 -11.34
C SER A 282 -12.84 -10.38 -12.79
N PRO A 283 -12.20 -11.41 -13.38
CA PRO A 283 -11.71 -11.36 -14.76
C PRO A 283 -12.77 -10.95 -15.78
N ASP A 284 -14.03 -11.34 -15.55
CA ASP A 284 -15.16 -11.04 -16.45
C ASP A 284 -15.55 -9.55 -16.44
N LEU A 285 -15.29 -8.85 -15.34
CA LEU A 285 -15.53 -7.41 -15.24
C LEU A 285 -14.41 -6.60 -15.90
N PHE A 286 -13.19 -7.14 -15.99
CA PHE A 286 -12.01 -6.39 -16.43
C PHE A 286 -12.17 -5.67 -17.79
N PRO A 287 -12.75 -6.28 -18.85
CA PRO A 287 -13.00 -5.59 -20.11
C PRO A 287 -13.92 -4.37 -19.99
N ILE A 288 -14.94 -4.45 -19.13
CA ILE A 288 -15.93 -3.38 -18.94
C ILE A 288 -15.29 -2.14 -18.32
N TYR A 289 -14.39 -2.33 -17.35
CA TYR A 289 -13.68 -1.22 -16.69
C TYR A 289 -12.59 -0.66 -17.59
N LYS A 290 -11.89 -1.51 -18.36
CA LYS A 290 -10.90 -1.07 -19.36
C LYS A 290 -11.53 -0.19 -20.46
N GLN A 291 -12.79 -0.45 -20.80
CA GLN A 291 -13.59 0.38 -21.71
C GLN A 291 -14.31 1.55 -21.02
N HIS A 292 -13.83 2.00 -19.86
CA HIS A 292 -14.37 3.15 -19.13
C HIS A 292 -15.90 3.08 -18.91
N LEU A 293 -16.42 1.88 -18.63
CA LEU A 293 -17.83 1.62 -18.37
C LEU A 293 -18.78 2.00 -19.52
N GLN A 294 -18.28 2.16 -20.75
CA GLN A 294 -19.11 2.46 -21.92
C GLN A 294 -20.19 1.41 -22.16
N TYR A 295 -19.97 0.17 -21.69
CA TYR A 295 -20.96 -0.89 -21.67
C TYR A 295 -22.29 -0.46 -21.03
N LEU A 296 -22.25 0.30 -19.92
CA LEU A 296 -23.44 0.72 -19.19
C LEU A 296 -24.26 1.79 -19.93
N SER A 297 -23.67 2.47 -20.93
CA SER A 297 -24.37 3.52 -21.68
C SER A 297 -25.59 2.98 -22.42
N HIS A 298 -25.39 1.98 -23.28
CA HIS A 298 -26.40 1.41 -24.17
C HIS A 298 -27.25 0.34 -23.49
N THR A 299 -26.68 -0.43 -22.56
CA THR A 299 -27.39 -1.52 -21.88
C THR A 299 -28.33 -1.02 -20.80
N PHE A 300 -27.91 -0.04 -20.00
CA PHE A 300 -28.63 0.37 -18.79
C PHE A 300 -29.12 1.81 -18.84
N PHE A 301 -28.23 2.79 -19.08
CA PHE A 301 -28.59 4.20 -18.95
C PHE A 301 -29.58 4.67 -20.03
N ASP A 302 -29.48 4.17 -21.25
CA ASP A 302 -30.44 4.50 -22.31
C ASP A 302 -31.86 4.07 -21.93
N GLN A 303 -32.01 2.87 -21.37
CA GLN A 303 -33.30 2.39 -20.88
C GLN A 303 -33.76 3.20 -19.66
N MET A 304 -32.89 3.38 -18.66
CA MET A 304 -33.22 4.06 -17.41
C MET A 304 -33.70 5.51 -17.62
N PHE A 305 -33.01 6.29 -18.48
CA PHE A 305 -33.40 7.68 -18.75
C PHE A 305 -34.59 7.81 -19.71
N GLN A 306 -34.86 6.81 -20.55
CA GLN A 306 -36.04 6.81 -21.42
C GLN A 306 -37.30 6.32 -20.70
N ASN A 307 -37.17 5.42 -19.72
CA ASN A 307 -38.28 4.74 -19.05
C ASN A 307 -38.92 5.62 -17.95
N THR A 308 -39.52 6.73 -18.36
CA THR A 308 -40.21 7.68 -17.44
C THR A 308 -41.63 7.25 -17.06
N LYS A 309 -42.13 6.12 -17.58
CA LYS A 309 -43.55 5.70 -17.46
C LYS A 309 -43.77 4.30 -16.88
N GLY A 310 -42.73 3.52 -16.61
CA GLY A 310 -42.84 2.18 -16.02
C GLY A 310 -42.72 2.18 -14.49
N SER A 311 -43.47 1.30 -13.81
CA SER A 311 -43.31 1.02 -12.38
C SER A 311 -42.14 0.07 -12.07
N PHE A 312 -41.43 -0.40 -13.09
CA PHE A 312 -40.37 -1.41 -13.00
C PHE A 312 -39.01 -0.78 -13.29
N PHE A 313 -38.00 -1.12 -12.49
CA PHE A 313 -36.62 -0.71 -12.71
C PHE A 313 -35.98 -1.56 -13.82
N SER A 314 -34.99 -0.99 -14.52
CA SER A 314 -34.24 -1.71 -15.56
C SER A 314 -33.28 -2.73 -14.93
N PRO A 315 -33.08 -3.92 -15.51
CA PRO A 315 -32.19 -4.92 -14.95
C PRO A 315 -30.74 -4.43 -14.92
N TRP A 316 -30.04 -4.68 -13.81
CA TRP A 316 -28.63 -4.34 -13.69
C TRP A 316 -27.76 -5.28 -14.53
N PRO A 317 -26.88 -4.76 -15.39
CA PRO A 317 -26.11 -5.59 -16.33
C PRO A 317 -24.82 -6.17 -15.74
N LEU A 318 -24.47 -5.85 -14.49
CA LEU A 318 -23.28 -6.39 -13.81
C LEU A 318 -23.68 -7.43 -12.75
N PRO A 319 -22.81 -8.40 -12.43
CA PRO A 319 -23.04 -9.34 -11.34
C PRO A 319 -23.17 -8.63 -9.99
N ASP A 320 -23.94 -9.24 -9.09
CA ASP A 320 -23.96 -8.86 -7.68
C ASP A 320 -22.60 -9.12 -7.02
N LEU A 321 -22.38 -8.46 -5.88
CA LEU A 321 -21.14 -8.59 -5.11
C LEU A 321 -20.96 -10.02 -4.58
N PRO A 322 -19.73 -10.56 -4.55
CA PRO A 322 -19.48 -11.92 -4.10
C PRO A 322 -19.66 -12.03 -2.58
N ASN A 323 -20.13 -13.19 -2.13
CA ASN A 323 -20.29 -13.46 -0.70
C ASN A 323 -18.95 -13.46 0.04
N ILE A 324 -18.97 -12.96 1.28
CA ILE A 324 -17.79 -12.95 2.16
C ILE A 324 -17.81 -14.21 3.04
N PRO A 325 -16.72 -15.00 3.08
CA PRO A 325 -16.65 -16.18 3.93
C PRO A 325 -16.54 -15.78 5.41
N ASN A 326 -17.01 -16.65 6.31
CA ASN A 326 -16.83 -16.46 7.74
C ASN A 326 -15.41 -16.90 8.14
N PHE A 327 -14.71 -16.07 8.91
CA PHE A 327 -13.34 -16.32 9.35
C PHE A 327 -13.26 -16.64 10.84
N ASN A 328 -12.35 -17.55 11.20
CA ASN A 328 -12.05 -17.90 12.59
C ASN A 328 -10.82 -17.15 13.11
N ALA A 329 -10.62 -17.15 14.44
CA ALA A 329 -9.47 -16.49 15.07
C ALA A 329 -8.12 -17.03 14.56
N THR A 330 -8.06 -18.33 14.25
CA THR A 330 -6.88 -18.98 13.67
C THR A 330 -6.57 -18.51 12.25
N ASP A 331 -7.58 -18.12 11.47
CA ASP A 331 -7.39 -17.56 10.14
C ASP A 331 -6.90 -16.11 10.22
N VAL A 332 -7.39 -15.35 11.21
CA VAL A 332 -6.88 -14.00 11.52
C VAL A 332 -5.41 -14.06 11.93
N GLU A 333 -5.06 -14.94 12.86
CA GLU A 333 -3.66 -15.14 13.29
C GLU A 333 -2.78 -15.54 12.11
N ARG A 334 -3.22 -16.50 11.29
CA ARG A 334 -2.48 -16.92 10.09
C ARG A 334 -2.27 -15.77 9.12
N SER A 335 -3.33 -14.99 8.84
CA SER A 335 -3.24 -13.82 7.97
C SER A 335 -2.20 -12.85 8.53
N LEU A 336 -2.34 -12.44 9.80
CA LEU A 336 -1.46 -11.47 10.45
C LEU A 336 0.02 -11.88 10.50
N LEU A 337 0.32 -13.19 10.57
CA LEU A 337 1.70 -13.71 10.56
C LEU A 337 2.39 -13.63 9.19
N THR A 338 1.63 -13.44 8.12
CA THR A 338 2.19 -13.26 6.77
C THR A 338 2.34 -11.77 6.46
N GLU A 339 3.56 -11.30 6.14
CA GLU A 339 3.75 -9.94 5.60
C GLU A 339 3.22 -9.89 4.17
N VAL A 340 2.28 -8.97 3.89
CA VAL A 340 1.84 -8.69 2.53
C VAL A 340 2.78 -7.63 1.95
N LYS A 341 3.55 -7.98 0.91
CA LYS A 341 4.48 -7.04 0.27
C LYS A 341 3.85 -6.50 -1.01
N TYR A 342 3.54 -5.21 -1.04
CA TYR A 342 3.23 -4.49 -2.27
C TYR A 342 4.49 -3.77 -2.75
N HIS A 343 4.87 -3.93 -4.02
CA HIS A 343 6.12 -3.39 -4.56
C HIS A 343 5.84 -2.07 -5.28
N TYR A 344 5.91 -0.96 -4.54
CA TYR A 344 5.77 0.36 -5.13
C TYR A 344 6.99 0.72 -6.00
N THR A 345 6.89 0.46 -7.30
CA THR A 345 7.76 1.07 -8.32
C THR A 345 6.88 1.69 -9.42
N PRO A 346 7.02 3.00 -9.73
CA PRO A 346 6.16 3.73 -10.68
C PRO A 346 6.20 3.25 -12.14
N TYR A 347 6.86 2.12 -12.44
CA TYR A 347 7.17 1.66 -13.80
C TYR A 347 6.82 0.18 -14.05
N ASP A 348 6.28 -0.55 -13.08
CA ASP A 348 5.97 -1.99 -13.25
C ASP A 348 4.48 -2.27 -13.53
N SER A 349 3.78 -1.35 -14.18
CA SER A 349 2.46 -1.61 -14.76
C SER A 349 2.56 -2.31 -16.11
N ILE A 350 3.19 -3.49 -16.13
CA ILE A 350 2.96 -4.53 -17.15
C ILE A 350 2.95 -5.89 -16.44
N ASP A 351 1.73 -6.35 -16.15
CA ASP A 351 1.41 -7.74 -15.82
C ASP A 351 2.04 -8.68 -16.86
N ASP A 352 2.87 -9.63 -16.41
CA ASP A 352 3.08 -10.88 -17.15
C ASP A 352 2.46 -12.02 -16.34
N GLY A 353 1.37 -12.56 -16.89
CA GLY A 353 0.50 -13.55 -16.28
C GLY A 353 1.14 -14.92 -16.14
N SER A 354 2.00 -15.10 -15.13
CA SER A 354 2.53 -16.41 -14.75
C SER A 354 2.22 -16.76 -13.29
N LEU A 355 0.93 -17.04 -13.04
CA LEU A 355 0.49 -17.86 -11.90
C LEU A 355 1.03 -19.30 -12.05
N THR A 356 2.31 -19.49 -11.75
CA THR A 356 2.83 -20.81 -11.40
C THR A 356 2.96 -20.89 -9.89
N GLN A 357 1.93 -21.46 -9.26
CA GLN A 357 1.98 -21.93 -7.88
C GLN A 357 3.10 -22.96 -7.74
N LYS A 358 4.32 -22.52 -7.44
CA LYS A 358 5.34 -23.41 -6.87
C LYS A 358 4.86 -23.80 -5.47
N LYS A 359 4.38 -25.03 -5.33
CA LYS A 359 4.24 -25.72 -4.04
C LYS A 359 5.58 -25.63 -3.31
N GLN A 360 5.73 -24.64 -2.45
CA GLN A 360 6.83 -24.60 -1.49
C GLN A 360 6.58 -25.72 -0.49
N THR A 361 7.43 -26.74 -0.53
CA THR A 361 7.49 -27.77 0.51
C THR A 361 7.72 -27.08 1.85
N LYS A 362 6.72 -27.13 2.73
CA LYS A 362 6.76 -26.57 4.09
C LYS A 362 8.03 -27.05 4.80
N ARG A 363 9.04 -26.18 4.92
CA ARG A 363 10.11 -26.38 5.90
C ARG A 363 9.58 -25.90 7.24
N GLN A 364 9.59 -26.78 8.24
CA GLN A 364 9.22 -26.42 9.61
C GLN A 364 10.12 -25.30 10.11
N SER A 365 9.52 -24.34 10.81
CA SER A 365 10.25 -23.16 11.32
C SER A 365 11.26 -23.58 12.38
N TYR A 366 12.38 -22.85 12.49
CA TYR A 366 13.39 -23.02 13.53
C TYR A 366 12.79 -23.08 14.95
N TYR A 367 11.74 -22.29 15.19
CA TYR A 367 11.03 -22.26 16.48
C TYR A 367 10.13 -23.47 16.71
N GLU A 368 9.56 -24.03 15.65
CA GLU A 368 8.75 -25.26 15.69
C GLU A 368 9.64 -26.46 16.03
N PHE A 369 10.83 -26.52 15.44
CA PHE A 369 11.85 -27.51 15.75
C PHE A 369 12.35 -27.38 17.20
N LYS A 370 12.63 -26.15 17.66
CA LYS A 370 13.05 -25.88 19.05
C LYS A 370 11.96 -26.22 20.07
N ARG A 371 10.69 -26.01 19.73
CA ARG A 371 9.54 -26.37 20.59
C ARG A 371 9.41 -27.87 20.77
N LEU A 372 9.54 -28.64 19.68
CA LEU A 372 9.55 -30.11 19.72
C LEU A 372 10.74 -30.66 20.52
N GLU A 373 11.91 -29.99 20.44
CA GLU A 373 13.10 -30.33 21.21
C GLU A 373 12.93 -30.00 22.70
N SER A 374 12.27 -28.89 23.05
CA SER A 374 11.97 -28.53 24.44
C SER A 374 10.84 -29.36 25.05
N ASP A 375 9.79 -29.70 24.29
CA ASP A 375 8.68 -30.56 24.74
C ASP A 375 9.16 -31.95 25.17
N TYR A 376 10.28 -32.41 24.58
CA TYR A 376 10.93 -33.66 24.96
C TYR A 376 11.77 -33.56 26.25
N VAL A 377 12.25 -32.36 26.59
CA VAL A 377 13.15 -32.12 27.73
C VAL A 377 12.39 -31.65 28.96
N THR A 378 11.26 -30.95 28.80
CA THR A 378 10.59 -30.25 29.91
C THR A 378 9.23 -30.80 30.30
N ASN A 379 8.76 -31.92 29.73
CA ASN A 379 7.47 -32.53 30.12
C ASN A 379 7.62 -33.45 31.35
N PRO A 380 7.16 -33.05 32.55
CA PRO A 380 7.33 -33.81 33.79
C PRO A 380 6.31 -34.95 33.96
N LEU A 381 5.32 -35.08 33.06
CA LEU A 381 4.22 -36.04 33.15
C LEU A 381 4.46 -37.34 32.36
N LYS A 382 5.67 -37.56 31.83
CA LYS A 382 6.07 -38.81 31.18
C LYS A 382 7.38 -39.37 31.75
N ASN A 383 7.25 -39.89 32.97
CA ASN A 383 8.07 -40.92 33.64
C ASN A 383 9.53 -40.60 34.03
N ASP A 384 9.86 -41.07 35.24
CA ASP A 384 11.16 -41.05 35.90
C ASP A 384 12.29 -41.69 35.05
N MET A 385 13.40 -40.97 34.94
CA MET A 385 14.63 -41.43 34.28
C MET A 385 15.20 -42.73 34.86
N ASN A 386 14.87 -43.08 36.10
CA ASN A 386 15.36 -44.30 36.75
C ASN A 386 14.69 -45.58 36.24
N THR A 387 13.45 -45.50 35.72
CA THR A 387 12.71 -46.67 35.20
C THR A 387 13.09 -47.01 33.76
N LEU A 388 13.59 -46.03 32.99
CA LEU A 388 13.95 -46.17 31.58
C LEU A 388 15.41 -46.58 31.33
N ILE A 389 16.31 -46.30 32.27
CA ILE A 389 17.75 -46.52 32.06
C ILE A 389 18.16 -47.98 32.31
N GLY A 390 17.33 -48.80 32.98
CA GLY A 390 17.61 -50.24 33.15
C GLY A 390 18.93 -50.56 33.87
N ILE A 391 19.58 -49.56 34.48
CA ILE A 391 20.76 -49.74 35.31
C ILE A 391 20.25 -49.93 36.73
N PHE A 392 19.92 -51.18 37.06
CA PHE A 392 19.96 -51.60 38.45
C PHE A 392 21.39 -51.39 38.94
N GLY A 393 21.57 -50.42 39.84
CA GLY A 393 22.76 -50.36 40.67
C GLY A 393 22.98 -51.73 41.30
N SER A 394 24.17 -52.27 41.12
CA SER A 394 24.64 -53.58 41.59
C SER A 394 24.37 -53.82 43.08
N GLN A 395 23.15 -54.21 43.43
CA GLN A 395 22.79 -54.87 44.68
C GLN A 395 21.60 -55.79 44.41
N HIS A 396 21.88 -57.01 43.95
CA HIS A 396 21.30 -58.26 44.49
C HIS A 396 21.92 -59.45 43.76
N ARG A 397 22.60 -60.31 44.54
CA ARG A 397 23.09 -61.62 44.09
C ARG A 397 21.92 -62.57 43.92
N ALA A 398 21.87 -63.33 42.82
CA ALA A 398 21.69 -64.79 42.81
C ALA A 398 21.55 -65.30 41.36
N GLY A 399 22.18 -66.44 41.09
CA GLY A 399 21.77 -67.32 39.99
C GLY A 399 22.69 -67.31 38.77
N ASN A 400 23.43 -68.41 38.62
CA ASN A 400 24.18 -68.77 37.42
C ASN A 400 23.30 -68.72 36.16
N THR A 401 23.81 -68.08 35.11
CA THR A 401 23.87 -68.66 33.75
C THR A 401 24.88 -67.86 32.93
N ARG A 402 25.98 -68.53 32.55
CA ARG A 402 26.82 -68.10 31.43
C ARG A 402 25.99 -68.35 30.18
N ASP A 403 25.43 -67.31 29.60
CA ASP A 403 25.11 -67.16 28.17
C ASP A 403 24.19 -65.96 28.01
N GLU A 404 24.77 -64.79 27.80
CA GLU A 404 24.12 -63.71 27.05
C GLU A 404 25.19 -62.71 26.63
N ILE A 405 25.54 -62.79 25.34
CA ILE A 405 26.39 -61.82 24.67
C ILE A 405 25.75 -60.44 24.83
N ASN A 406 26.46 -59.55 25.52
CA ASN A 406 26.24 -58.11 25.68
C ASN A 406 25.29 -57.49 24.63
N LYS A 407 23.99 -57.40 24.94
CA LYS A 407 22.98 -56.70 24.11
C LYS A 407 22.77 -55.22 24.45
N ASN A 408 23.50 -54.66 25.42
CA ASN A 408 23.27 -53.29 25.89
C ASN A 408 24.47 -52.34 25.69
N PHE A 409 25.02 -52.29 24.47
CA PHE A 409 26.04 -51.28 24.08
C PHE A 409 25.47 -50.06 23.35
N LEU A 410 24.14 -49.90 23.31
CA LEU A 410 23.51 -48.70 22.75
C LEU A 410 23.39 -47.61 23.82
N THR A 411 24.53 -47.01 24.17
CA THR A 411 24.55 -45.84 25.07
C THR A 411 23.97 -44.62 24.34
N HIS A 412 23.33 -43.70 25.07
CA HIS A 412 22.87 -42.42 24.52
C HIS A 412 23.98 -41.69 23.75
N SER A 413 25.24 -41.80 24.20
CA SER A 413 26.41 -41.28 23.49
C SER A 413 26.59 -41.87 22.09
N LEU A 414 26.35 -43.18 21.93
CA LEU A 414 26.44 -43.86 20.64
C LEU A 414 25.29 -43.41 19.72
N ILE A 415 24.06 -43.29 20.24
CA ILE A 415 22.90 -42.81 19.49
C ILE A 415 23.11 -41.36 19.05
N THR A 416 23.60 -40.48 19.94
CA THR A 416 23.92 -39.10 19.60
C THR A 416 25.02 -39.04 18.54
N ARG A 417 26.07 -39.86 18.66
CA ARG A 417 27.14 -39.93 17.65
C ARG A 417 26.64 -40.42 16.30
N PHE A 418 25.79 -41.44 16.28
CA PHE A 418 25.14 -41.92 15.05
C PHE A 418 24.24 -40.85 14.44
N LYS A 419 23.43 -40.16 15.26
CA LYS A 419 22.59 -39.05 14.79
C LYS A 419 23.43 -37.91 14.21
N THR A 420 24.53 -37.52 14.85
CA THR A 420 25.44 -36.50 14.30
C THR A 420 26.11 -36.95 13.01
N ALA A 421 26.45 -38.24 12.89
CA ALA A 421 27.02 -38.79 11.66
C ALA A 421 26.01 -38.77 10.51
N TYR A 422 24.74 -39.11 10.78
CA TYR A 422 23.66 -39.01 9.80
C TYR A 422 23.37 -37.57 9.37
N LEU A 423 23.32 -36.63 10.32
CA LEU A 423 23.13 -35.21 10.01
C LEU A 423 24.28 -34.64 9.17
N ASN A 424 25.53 -35.04 9.47
CA ASN A 424 26.68 -34.65 8.66
C ASN A 424 26.61 -35.27 7.26
N TRP A 425 26.18 -36.52 7.13
CA TRP A 425 26.00 -37.16 5.83
C TRP A 425 24.91 -36.48 4.99
N ASP A 426 23.78 -36.13 5.59
CA ASP A 426 22.71 -35.40 4.91
C ASP A 426 23.17 -34.01 4.43
N ARG A 427 23.95 -33.30 5.26
CA ARG A 427 24.54 -32.02 4.87
C ARG A 427 25.49 -32.15 3.68
N VAL A 428 26.40 -33.12 3.72
CA VAL A 428 27.33 -33.40 2.61
C VAL A 428 26.56 -33.80 1.33
N LYS A 429 25.46 -34.54 1.48
CA LYS A 429 24.60 -34.94 0.36
C LYS A 429 23.82 -33.75 -0.24
N GLU A 430 23.35 -32.82 0.58
CA GLU A 430 22.74 -31.57 0.11
C GLU A 430 23.76 -30.67 -0.59
N GLU A 431 24.99 -30.55 -0.08
CA GLU A 431 26.08 -29.81 -0.73
C GLU A 431 26.42 -30.42 -2.09
N TYR A 432 26.58 -31.75 -2.16
CA TYR A 432 26.82 -32.46 -3.42
C TYR A 432 25.68 -32.25 -4.43
N ARG A 433 24.41 -32.34 -3.99
CA ARG A 433 23.26 -32.09 -4.86
C ARG A 433 23.20 -30.64 -5.34
N SER A 434 23.58 -29.69 -4.50
CA SER A 434 23.63 -28.27 -4.86
C SER A 434 24.72 -28.02 -5.89
N TYR A 435 25.89 -28.63 -5.73
CA TYR A 435 26.99 -28.55 -6.68
C TYR A 435 26.64 -29.19 -8.02
N SER A 436 26.04 -30.39 -7.98
CA SER A 436 25.56 -31.09 -9.18
C SER A 436 24.46 -30.31 -9.92
N LYS A 437 23.64 -29.55 -9.19
CA LYS A 437 22.59 -28.70 -9.76
C LYS A 437 23.14 -27.40 -10.35
N GLN A 438 24.23 -26.85 -9.80
CA GLN A 438 24.91 -25.70 -10.40
C GLN A 438 25.72 -26.07 -11.65
N ASN A 439 26.25 -27.30 -11.69
CA ASN A 439 27.03 -27.79 -12.81
C ASN A 439 26.18 -28.43 -13.93
N SER A 440 24.85 -28.28 -13.90
CA SER A 440 23.98 -28.75 -14.98
C SER A 440 23.96 -27.76 -16.15
N GLU A 441 23.82 -28.29 -17.37
CA GLU A 441 23.85 -27.51 -18.61
C GLU A 441 22.75 -26.42 -18.66
N GLU A 442 21.60 -26.65 -18.00
CA GLU A 442 20.52 -25.66 -17.89
C GLU A 442 20.92 -24.40 -17.10
N VAL A 443 21.71 -24.54 -16.03
CA VAL A 443 22.13 -23.40 -15.18
C VAL A 443 23.31 -22.66 -15.79
N GLN A 444 24.25 -23.36 -16.43
CA GLN A 444 25.32 -22.75 -17.22
C GLN A 444 24.75 -21.90 -18.38
N ASN A 445 23.70 -22.39 -19.05
CA ASN A 445 22.99 -21.64 -20.09
C ASN A 445 22.23 -20.42 -19.54
N ALA A 446 21.77 -20.44 -18.28
CA ALA A 446 21.14 -19.29 -17.63
C ALA A 446 22.13 -18.17 -17.26
N VAL A 447 23.41 -18.49 -17.01
CA VAL A 447 24.46 -17.47 -16.82
C VAL A 447 24.79 -16.79 -18.14
N GLY A 448 24.80 -17.54 -19.26
CA GLY A 448 24.90 -16.98 -20.61
C GLY A 448 23.75 -16.03 -20.99
N ARG A 449 22.53 -16.26 -20.46
CA ARG A 449 21.39 -15.36 -20.67
C ARG A 449 21.64 -13.93 -20.18
N ARG A 450 22.35 -13.76 -19.06
CA ARG A 450 22.59 -12.42 -18.49
C ARG A 450 23.46 -11.54 -19.38
N GLU A 451 24.42 -12.13 -20.09
CA GLU A 451 25.24 -11.41 -21.07
C GLU A 451 24.44 -11.07 -22.34
N THR A 452 23.59 -11.98 -22.80
CA THR A 452 22.69 -11.72 -23.95
C THR A 452 21.62 -10.69 -23.63
N GLU A 453 21.09 -10.70 -22.40
CA GLU A 453 20.14 -9.70 -21.88
C GLU A 453 20.82 -8.34 -21.78
N LEU A 454 22.06 -8.26 -21.28
CA LEU A 454 22.85 -7.03 -21.29
C LEU A 454 23.05 -6.46 -22.70
N LYS A 455 23.36 -7.31 -23.68
CA LYS A 455 23.47 -6.90 -25.10
C LYS A 455 22.13 -6.43 -25.67
N GLN A 456 21.03 -7.10 -25.32
CA GLN A 456 19.69 -6.68 -25.73
C GLN A 456 19.29 -5.34 -25.09
N VAL A 457 19.53 -5.15 -23.79
CA VAL A 457 19.28 -3.89 -23.10
C VAL A 457 20.11 -2.77 -23.71
N LEU A 458 21.39 -3.01 -23.98
CA LEU A 458 22.26 -2.02 -24.63
C LEU A 458 21.78 -1.68 -26.04
N SER A 459 21.30 -2.65 -26.81
CA SER A 459 20.70 -2.39 -28.13
C SER A 459 19.40 -1.57 -28.06
N LYS A 460 18.58 -1.77 -27.03
CA LYS A 460 17.37 -0.97 -26.79
C LYS A 460 17.72 0.46 -26.40
N ILE A 461 18.70 0.64 -25.52
CA ILE A 461 19.20 1.98 -25.14
C ILE A 461 19.72 2.73 -26.37
N LEU A 462 20.47 2.06 -27.25
CA LEU A 462 20.94 2.67 -28.49
C LEU A 462 19.78 3.09 -29.42
N ALA A 463 18.78 2.24 -29.58
CA ALA A 463 17.59 2.57 -30.37
C ALA A 463 16.80 3.76 -29.78
N ASP A 464 16.71 3.84 -28.45
CA ASP A 464 16.06 4.96 -27.76
C ASP A 464 16.83 6.29 -27.92
N ILE A 465 18.17 6.22 -27.94
CA ILE A 465 19.04 7.36 -28.24
C ILE A 465 18.81 7.83 -29.67
N GLU A 466 18.82 6.93 -30.66
CA GLU A 466 18.58 7.28 -32.07
C GLU A 466 17.18 7.90 -32.27
N HIS A 467 16.16 7.34 -31.63
CA HIS A 467 14.81 7.91 -31.69
C HIS A 467 14.75 9.30 -31.05
N SER A 468 15.47 9.51 -29.95
CA SER A 468 15.57 10.82 -29.28
C SER A 468 16.30 11.85 -30.15
N GLU A 469 17.39 11.48 -30.79
CA GLU A 469 18.13 12.33 -31.74
C GLU A 469 17.26 12.71 -32.95
N SER A 470 16.50 11.76 -33.50
CA SER A 470 15.54 12.02 -34.58
C SER A 470 14.47 13.04 -34.16
N ARG A 471 13.94 12.92 -32.94
CA ARG A 471 12.99 13.89 -32.38
C ARG A 471 13.61 15.27 -32.22
N ILE A 472 14.84 15.35 -31.70
CA ILE A 472 15.58 16.61 -31.58
C ILE A 472 15.77 17.25 -32.95
N SER A 473 16.25 16.50 -33.94
CA SER A 473 16.42 17.01 -35.31
C SER A 473 15.10 17.52 -35.92
N SER A 474 13.99 16.83 -35.65
CA SER A 474 12.66 17.27 -36.10
C SER A 474 12.19 18.55 -35.39
N ALA A 475 12.55 18.72 -34.12
CA ALA A 475 12.24 19.90 -33.33
C ALA A 475 13.09 21.09 -33.78
N ASP A 476 14.38 20.90 -34.05
CA ASP A 476 15.28 21.93 -34.57
C ASP A 476 14.78 22.46 -35.91
N LYS A 477 14.38 21.58 -36.84
CA LYS A 477 13.74 21.99 -38.10
C LYS A 477 12.49 22.83 -37.91
N LYS A 478 11.69 22.55 -36.87
CA LYS A 478 10.49 23.35 -36.54
C LYS A 478 10.89 24.70 -35.93
N ILE A 479 11.90 24.73 -35.08
CA ILE A 479 12.43 25.96 -34.48
C ILE A 479 12.96 26.87 -35.59
N ASP A 480 13.72 26.34 -36.55
CA ASP A 480 14.25 27.12 -37.66
C ASP A 480 13.16 27.71 -38.54
N LYS A 481 12.11 26.92 -38.87
CA LYS A 481 10.93 27.45 -39.58
C LYS A 481 10.25 28.58 -38.82
N LYS A 482 10.10 28.42 -37.49
CA LYS A 482 9.48 29.46 -36.66
C LYS A 482 10.36 30.70 -36.54
N ARG A 483 11.69 30.55 -36.52
CA ARG A 483 12.62 31.69 -36.58
C ARG A 483 12.47 32.44 -37.91
N GLN A 484 12.41 31.73 -39.03
CA GLN A 484 12.16 32.35 -40.34
C GLN A 484 10.82 33.08 -40.39
N GLU A 485 9.74 32.49 -39.86
CA GLU A 485 8.43 33.17 -39.76
C GLU A 485 8.52 34.45 -38.91
N ILE A 486 9.21 34.41 -37.76
CA ILE A 486 9.40 35.56 -36.89
C ILE A 486 10.18 36.66 -37.62
N ASP A 487 11.24 36.31 -38.35
CA ASP A 487 12.05 37.29 -39.08
C ASP A 487 11.29 37.90 -40.27
N ASN A 488 10.46 37.11 -40.96
CA ASN A 488 9.54 37.63 -41.98
C ASN A 488 8.52 38.61 -41.39
N ILE A 489 7.94 38.29 -40.23
CA ILE A 489 6.99 39.20 -39.54
C ILE A 489 7.70 40.49 -39.11
N LYS A 490 8.94 40.40 -38.61
CA LYS A 490 9.73 41.59 -38.27
C LYS A 490 10.00 42.46 -39.48
N GLN A 491 10.39 41.87 -40.61
CA GLN A 491 10.59 42.63 -41.85
C GLN A 491 9.30 43.29 -42.31
N HIS A 492 8.17 42.58 -42.26
CA HIS A 492 6.88 43.14 -42.62
C HIS A 492 6.45 44.28 -41.67
N ASN A 493 6.70 44.16 -40.37
CA ASN A 493 6.45 45.24 -39.42
C ASN A 493 7.32 46.48 -39.71
N ILE A 494 8.60 46.29 -40.06
CA ILE A 494 9.50 47.38 -40.46
C ILE A 494 8.99 48.06 -41.74
N GLU A 495 8.52 47.28 -42.73
CA GLU A 495 7.91 47.83 -43.95
C GLU A 495 6.66 48.66 -43.64
N ILE A 496 5.79 48.17 -42.74
CA ILE A 496 4.60 48.91 -42.31
C ILE A 496 5.00 50.19 -41.57
N GLU A 497 5.95 50.13 -40.63
CA GLU A 497 6.45 51.31 -39.92
C GLU A 497 7.00 52.37 -40.90
N ASN A 498 7.79 51.95 -41.89
CA ASN A 498 8.30 52.85 -42.93
C ASN A 498 7.17 53.42 -43.79
N SER A 499 6.15 52.64 -44.13
CA SER A 499 4.98 53.12 -44.88
C SER A 499 4.15 54.15 -44.10
N ILE A 500 4.07 54.00 -42.77
CA ILE A 500 3.39 54.95 -41.87
C ILE A 500 4.20 56.26 -41.76
N LEU A 501 5.53 56.18 -41.75
CA LEU A 501 6.41 57.35 -41.72
C LEU A 501 6.39 58.13 -43.05
N HIS A 502 6.37 57.45 -44.20
CA HIS A 502 6.37 58.07 -45.54
C HIS A 502 4.97 58.35 -46.12
N TYR A 503 3.89 58.02 -45.40
CA TYR A 503 2.50 58.14 -45.86
C TYR A 503 2.12 59.54 -46.41
N PHE A 504 2.71 60.62 -45.88
CA PHE A 504 2.45 61.99 -46.32
C PHE A 504 3.29 62.42 -47.53
N GLU A 505 4.51 61.88 -47.69
CA GLU A 505 5.35 62.12 -48.87
C GLU A 505 4.76 61.44 -50.11
N GLU A 506 4.18 60.25 -49.96
CA GLU A 506 3.54 59.50 -51.06
C GLU A 506 2.18 60.07 -51.49
N LYS A 507 1.41 60.71 -50.60
CA LYS A 507 0.07 61.24 -50.90
C LYS A 507 -0.01 62.74 -51.19
N GLY A 508 1.10 63.48 -51.14
CA GLY A 508 1.18 64.87 -51.60
C GLY A 508 0.24 65.84 -50.87
N VAL A 509 0.07 65.71 -49.56
CA VAL A 509 -0.81 66.57 -48.76
C VAL A 509 -0.04 67.80 -48.29
N THR A 510 -0.45 68.99 -48.74
CA THR A 510 0.25 70.28 -48.51
C THR A 510 -0.30 71.10 -47.33
N ASP A 511 -1.11 70.52 -46.44
CA ASP A 511 -1.75 71.24 -45.33
C ASP A 511 -0.92 71.15 -44.04
N GLU A 512 -0.24 72.26 -43.70
CA GLU A 512 0.81 72.36 -42.68
C GLU A 512 0.33 72.02 -41.25
N LYS A 513 -0.96 72.25 -40.96
CA LYS A 513 -1.57 71.92 -39.66
C LYS A 513 -1.82 70.42 -39.48
N LEU A 514 -2.07 69.71 -40.57
CA LEU A 514 -2.31 68.26 -40.57
C LEU A 514 -1.00 67.49 -40.40
N VAL A 515 0.08 67.96 -41.04
CA VAL A 515 1.43 67.41 -40.89
C VAL A 515 1.94 67.59 -39.45
N THR A 516 1.75 68.77 -38.85
CA THR A 516 2.16 69.01 -37.45
C THR A 516 1.35 68.20 -36.44
N PHE A 517 0.04 68.01 -36.65
CA PHE A 517 -0.78 67.12 -35.82
C PHE A 517 -0.31 65.67 -35.89
N TYR A 518 -0.01 65.17 -37.09
CA TYR A 518 0.45 63.79 -37.29
C TYR A 518 1.82 63.54 -36.65
N ASN A 519 2.78 64.46 -36.84
CA ASN A 519 4.10 64.35 -36.21
C ASN A 519 4.00 64.35 -34.67
N ASN A 520 3.10 65.16 -34.11
CA ASN A 520 2.83 65.14 -32.68
C ASN A 520 2.19 63.80 -32.25
N GLN A 521 1.31 63.21 -33.06
CA GLN A 521 0.68 61.92 -32.77
C GLN A 521 1.68 60.76 -32.83
N VAL A 522 2.57 60.72 -33.83
CA VAL A 522 3.68 59.75 -33.92
C VAL A 522 4.59 59.91 -32.70
N ARG A 523 4.91 61.14 -32.31
CA ARG A 523 5.73 61.40 -31.13
C ARG A 523 5.06 60.95 -29.83
N ILE A 524 3.74 61.10 -29.71
CA ILE A 524 2.97 60.57 -28.58
C ILE A 524 3.07 59.04 -28.54
N TRP A 525 2.96 58.36 -29.68
CA TRP A 525 3.10 56.90 -29.73
C TRP A 525 4.51 56.42 -29.37
N GLU A 526 5.56 57.08 -29.88
CA GLU A 526 6.95 56.79 -29.48
C GLU A 526 7.16 56.97 -27.98
N LEU A 527 6.63 58.05 -27.40
CA LEU A 527 6.74 58.31 -25.97
C LEU A 527 5.94 57.28 -25.16
N GLN A 528 4.76 56.87 -25.62
CA GLN A 528 3.98 55.79 -24.99
C GLN A 528 4.72 54.46 -25.01
N ASP A 529 5.39 54.11 -26.11
CA ASP A 529 6.19 52.89 -26.21
C ASP A 529 7.42 52.94 -25.30
N GLN A 530 8.13 54.08 -25.26
CA GLN A 530 9.24 54.28 -24.33
C GLN A 530 8.81 54.18 -22.85
N ILE A 531 7.63 54.72 -22.50
CA ILE A 531 7.04 54.57 -21.17
C ILE A 531 6.69 53.10 -20.89
N SER A 532 6.09 52.40 -21.84
CA SER A 532 5.76 50.98 -21.70
C SER A 532 7.02 50.12 -21.49
N ASN A 533 8.06 50.36 -22.29
CA ASN A 533 9.35 49.65 -22.20
C ASN A 533 10.07 49.93 -20.88
N THR A 534 10.04 51.17 -20.39
CA THR A 534 10.62 51.52 -19.08
C THR A 534 9.83 50.91 -17.93
N ILE A 535 8.49 50.86 -17.99
CA ILE A 535 7.63 50.17 -17.01
C ILE A 535 7.94 48.67 -17.00
N ASN A 536 8.05 48.03 -18.16
CA ASN A 536 8.37 46.61 -18.26
C ASN A 536 9.78 46.32 -17.71
N ARG A 537 10.77 47.16 -17.99
CA ARG A 537 12.11 47.04 -17.42
C ARG A 537 12.12 47.21 -15.90
N LEU A 538 11.30 48.12 -15.36
CA LEU A 538 11.13 48.28 -13.92
C LEU A 538 10.47 47.06 -13.27
N LYS A 539 9.43 46.50 -13.90
CA LYS A 539 8.79 45.26 -13.42
C LYS A 539 9.78 44.10 -13.38
N LEU A 540 10.54 43.88 -14.46
CA LEU A 540 11.56 42.82 -14.50
C LEU A 540 12.61 42.98 -13.39
N LYS A 541 13.11 44.20 -13.17
CA LYS A 541 14.05 44.48 -12.06
C LYS A 541 13.43 44.26 -10.68
N GLN A 542 12.14 44.56 -10.52
CA GLN A 542 11.43 44.34 -9.27
C GLN A 542 11.18 42.86 -9.00
N GLU A 543 10.83 42.09 -10.03
CA GLU A 543 10.70 40.63 -9.99
C GLU A 543 12.06 39.98 -9.67
N GLU A 544 13.14 40.39 -10.32
CA GLU A 544 14.49 39.92 -10.04
C GLU A 544 14.93 40.23 -8.61
N LYS A 545 14.67 41.45 -8.13
CA LYS A 545 14.95 41.83 -6.74
C LYS A 545 14.13 41.01 -5.75
N SER A 546 12.85 40.78 -6.04
CA SER A 546 11.98 39.95 -5.22
C SER A 546 12.49 38.51 -5.16
N TYR A 547 12.82 37.93 -6.32
CA TYR A 547 13.39 36.60 -6.43
C TYR A 547 14.70 36.48 -5.65
N MET A 548 15.62 37.42 -5.84
CA MET A 548 16.90 37.42 -5.14
C MET A 548 16.73 37.60 -3.62
N SER A 549 15.78 38.42 -3.17
CA SER A 549 15.47 38.54 -1.73
C SER A 549 14.90 37.24 -1.15
N GLN A 550 14.10 36.52 -1.92
CA GLN A 550 13.53 35.24 -1.53
C GLN A 550 14.59 34.15 -1.50
N GLU A 551 15.50 34.11 -2.47
CA GLU A 551 16.63 33.19 -2.48
C GLU A 551 17.59 33.42 -1.31
N VAL A 552 17.85 34.68 -0.95
CA VAL A 552 18.64 35.01 0.26
C VAL A 552 17.92 34.53 1.53
N SER A 553 16.60 34.68 1.61
CA SER A 553 15.81 34.15 2.73
C SER A 553 15.84 32.62 2.79
N ASN A 554 15.71 31.96 1.65
CA ASN A 554 15.79 30.50 1.52
C ASN A 554 17.18 30.00 1.92
N ALA A 555 18.25 30.67 1.50
CA ALA A 555 19.62 30.33 1.89
C ALA A 555 19.81 30.46 3.41
N ASN A 556 19.30 31.54 4.02
CA ASN A 556 19.40 31.74 5.47
C ASN A 556 18.63 30.65 6.27
N THR A 557 17.43 30.30 5.83
CA THR A 557 16.64 29.21 6.47
C THR A 557 17.31 27.84 6.28
N SER A 558 17.92 27.59 5.12
CA SER A 558 18.71 26.38 4.86
C SER A 558 19.97 26.31 5.73
N ILE A 559 20.65 27.44 5.96
CA ILE A 559 21.81 27.50 6.86
C ILE A 559 21.37 27.23 8.30
N GLN A 560 20.25 27.81 8.75
CA GLN A 560 19.76 27.62 10.11
C GLN A 560 19.30 26.18 10.38
N SER A 561 18.57 25.57 9.44
CA SER A 561 18.18 24.16 9.53
C SER A 561 19.40 23.25 9.52
N SER A 562 20.38 23.50 8.65
CA SER A 562 21.64 22.74 8.62
C SER A 562 22.40 22.81 9.94
N LYS A 563 22.50 24.01 10.55
CA LYS A 563 23.13 24.17 11.88
C LYS A 563 22.41 23.36 12.95
N SER A 564 21.08 23.41 12.98
CA SER A 564 20.27 22.63 13.92
C SER A 564 20.47 21.12 13.73
N SER A 565 20.51 20.63 12.49
CA SER A 565 20.79 19.22 12.20
C SER A 565 22.21 18.80 12.61
N ILE A 566 23.20 19.67 12.39
CA ILE A 566 24.59 19.43 12.84
C ILE A 566 24.65 19.32 14.36
N GLU A 567 23.98 20.22 15.09
CA GLU A 567 23.90 20.18 16.56
C GLU A 567 23.23 18.90 17.07
N ALA A 568 22.08 18.52 16.48
CA ALA A 568 21.39 17.27 16.84
C ALA A 568 22.26 16.02 16.58
N THR A 569 22.99 16.01 15.47
CA THR A 569 23.93 14.91 15.13
C THR A 569 25.12 14.88 16.10
N ALA A 570 25.64 16.05 16.49
CA ALA A 570 26.72 16.15 17.47
C ALA A 570 26.27 15.66 18.87
N GLU A 571 25.04 15.99 19.28
CA GLU A 571 24.44 15.50 20.53
C GLU A 571 24.28 13.97 20.51
N SER A 572 23.76 13.42 19.40
CA SER A 572 23.64 11.97 19.20
C SER A 572 25.00 11.27 19.25
N ASN A 573 26.01 11.82 18.57
CA ASN A 573 27.37 11.29 18.61
C ASN A 573 27.99 11.32 20.02
N ARG A 574 27.71 12.37 20.80
CA ARG A 574 28.12 12.42 22.23
C ARG A 574 27.41 11.34 23.05
N GLY A 575 26.11 11.14 22.83
CA GLY A 575 25.34 10.08 23.48
C GLY A 575 25.84 8.68 23.14
N LEU A 576 26.17 8.42 21.88
CA LEU A 576 26.76 7.16 21.43
C LEU A 576 28.14 6.90 22.02
N LYS A 577 29.00 7.94 22.10
CA LYS A 577 30.31 7.81 22.78
C LYS A 577 30.15 7.43 24.24
N ARG A 578 29.24 8.07 24.98
CA ARG A 578 28.95 7.69 26.38
C ARG A 578 28.50 6.24 26.52
N LYS A 579 27.63 5.76 25.62
CA LYS A 579 27.21 4.34 25.62
C LYS A 579 28.36 3.38 25.33
N ILE A 580 29.27 3.75 24.43
CA ILE A 580 30.46 2.95 24.14
C ILE A 580 31.36 2.87 25.37
N ASP A 581 31.55 3.98 26.08
CA ASP A 581 32.35 4.02 27.30
C ASP A 581 31.71 3.15 28.40
N GLU A 582 30.39 3.25 28.61
CA GLU A 582 29.65 2.38 29.54
C GLU A 582 29.76 0.89 29.19
N LEU A 583 29.70 0.55 27.89
CA LEU A 583 29.89 -0.83 27.42
C LEU A 583 31.32 -1.33 27.63
N ASN A 584 32.32 -0.47 27.47
CA ASN A 584 33.71 -0.83 27.75
C ASN A 584 33.95 -1.05 29.25
N ASP A 585 33.37 -0.20 30.11
CA ASP A 585 33.46 -0.37 31.55
C ASP A 585 32.79 -1.67 32.01
N THR A 586 31.59 -1.97 31.51
CA THR A 586 30.89 -3.24 31.81
C THR A 586 31.63 -4.47 31.27
N LEU A 587 32.28 -4.38 30.11
CA LEU A 587 33.15 -5.45 29.62
C LEU A 587 34.35 -5.65 30.55
N SER A 588 34.96 -4.58 31.05
CA SER A 588 36.11 -4.67 31.94
C SER A 588 35.75 -5.33 33.28
N THR A 589 34.59 -5.01 33.85
CA THR A 589 34.10 -5.60 35.10
C THR A 589 33.77 -7.08 34.90
N ASN A 590 33.04 -7.43 33.83
CA ASN A 590 32.73 -8.81 33.48
C ASN A 590 34.00 -9.66 33.26
N LEU A 591 35.04 -9.10 32.63
CA LEU A 591 36.30 -9.80 32.40
C LEU A 591 37.09 -10.00 33.69
N SER A 592 37.07 -9.03 34.61
CA SER A 592 37.62 -9.17 35.96
C SER A 592 36.90 -10.30 36.73
N ASP A 593 35.57 -10.31 36.71
CA ASP A 593 34.77 -11.28 37.45
C ASP A 593 34.89 -12.70 36.87
N TYR A 594 34.97 -12.81 35.54
CA TYR A 594 35.30 -14.06 34.87
C TYR A 594 36.68 -14.59 35.29
N ASN A 595 37.70 -13.73 35.35
CA ASN A 595 39.04 -14.14 35.77
C ASN A 595 39.06 -14.61 37.23
N LYS A 596 38.37 -13.91 38.15
CA LYS A 596 38.22 -14.34 39.54
C LYS A 596 37.54 -15.70 39.63
N HIS A 597 36.46 -15.91 38.88
CA HIS A 597 35.72 -17.18 38.87
C HIS A 597 36.58 -18.32 38.31
N ARG A 598 37.29 -18.08 37.21
CA ARG A 598 38.23 -19.04 36.61
C ARG A 598 39.32 -19.45 37.59
N ASP A 599 39.89 -18.49 38.33
CA ASP A 599 40.96 -18.77 39.28
C ASP A 599 40.44 -19.52 40.53
N SER A 600 39.18 -19.27 40.94
CA SER A 600 38.49 -20.09 41.96
C SER A 600 38.33 -21.55 41.51
N ILE A 601 37.81 -21.78 40.31
CA ILE A 601 37.65 -23.13 39.74
C ILE A 601 39.01 -23.84 39.62
N LYS A 602 40.07 -23.13 39.22
CA LYS A 602 41.42 -23.72 39.18
C LYS A 602 41.89 -24.20 40.55
N LYS A 603 41.64 -23.43 41.61
CA LYS A 603 41.96 -23.83 42.99
C LYS A 603 41.17 -25.06 43.41
N GLU A 604 39.87 -25.10 43.14
CA GLU A 604 39.02 -26.27 43.43
C GLU A 604 39.53 -27.53 42.70
N ILE A 605 39.93 -27.41 41.43
CA ILE A 605 40.52 -28.52 40.68
C ILE A 605 41.84 -28.99 41.28
N GLU A 606 42.71 -28.07 41.74
CA GLU A 606 43.96 -28.43 42.41
C GLU A 606 43.72 -29.14 43.75
N GLU A 607 42.77 -28.66 44.55
CA GLU A 607 42.36 -29.30 45.79
C GLU A 607 41.79 -30.70 45.54
N ALA A 608 40.90 -30.85 44.57
CA ALA A 608 40.35 -32.14 44.16
C ALA A 608 41.46 -33.10 43.66
N ARG A 609 42.47 -32.59 42.95
CA ARG A 609 43.64 -33.38 42.52
C ARG A 609 44.48 -33.85 43.71
N LYS A 610 44.74 -33.00 44.70
CA LYS A 610 45.44 -33.38 45.94
C LYS A 610 44.68 -34.46 46.69
N VAL A 611 43.36 -34.29 46.85
CA VAL A 611 42.47 -35.28 47.48
C VAL A 611 42.50 -36.61 46.71
N ASN A 612 42.43 -36.59 45.38
CA ASN A 612 42.51 -37.80 44.56
C ASN A 612 43.88 -38.49 44.67
N GLN A 613 44.98 -37.73 44.71
CA GLN A 613 46.31 -38.29 44.98
C GLN A 613 46.39 -38.96 46.36
N LEU A 614 45.85 -38.33 47.40
CA LEU A 614 45.76 -38.93 48.73
C LEU A 614 44.94 -40.22 48.73
N PHE A 615 43.81 -40.24 48.01
CA PHE A 615 43.01 -41.44 47.84
C PHE A 615 43.75 -42.54 47.09
N LYS A 616 44.50 -42.22 46.01
CA LYS A 616 45.36 -43.19 45.30
C LYS A 616 46.42 -43.79 46.22
N VAL A 617 47.06 -42.98 47.06
CA VAL A 617 48.04 -43.46 48.04
C VAL A 617 47.38 -44.36 49.09
N LYS A 618 46.20 -43.98 49.61
CA LYS A 618 45.41 -44.82 50.52
C LYS A 618 45.01 -46.15 49.88
N LEU A 619 44.51 -46.14 48.65
CA LEU A 619 44.15 -47.33 47.89
C LEU A 619 45.37 -48.23 47.63
N GLY A 620 46.52 -47.64 47.28
CA GLY A 620 47.78 -48.36 47.13
C GLY A 620 48.22 -49.05 48.42
N LYS A 621 48.10 -48.37 49.57
CA LYS A 621 48.36 -48.96 50.89
C LYS A 621 47.37 -50.09 51.21
N SER A 622 46.08 -49.90 50.93
CA SER A 622 45.06 -50.93 51.12
C SER A 622 45.29 -52.15 50.22
N PHE A 623 45.69 -51.95 48.96
CA PHE A 623 46.05 -53.05 48.07
C PHE A 623 47.32 -53.77 48.50
N LYS A 624 48.33 -53.04 49.01
CA LYS A 624 49.54 -53.63 49.59
C LYS A 624 49.19 -54.47 50.83
N PHE A 625 48.35 -53.95 51.71
CA PHE A 625 47.81 -54.68 52.87
C PHE A 625 47.00 -55.93 52.45
N LEU A 626 46.15 -55.83 51.43
CA LEU A 626 45.41 -56.97 50.87
C LEU A 626 46.34 -58.01 50.24
N LYS A 627 47.42 -57.60 49.59
CA LYS A 627 48.43 -58.51 49.02
C LYS A 627 49.22 -59.21 50.13
N GLU A 628 49.64 -58.49 51.17
CA GLU A 628 50.35 -59.03 52.33
C GLU A 628 49.46 -59.95 53.18
N THR A 629 48.16 -59.68 53.26
CA THR A 629 47.19 -60.52 53.99
C THR A 629 46.60 -61.67 53.16
N SER A 630 46.82 -61.70 51.84
CA SER A 630 46.33 -62.80 50.97
C SER A 630 46.94 -64.17 51.30
N HIS A 631 48.09 -64.18 52.00
CA HIS A 631 48.74 -65.40 52.49
C HIS A 631 48.27 -65.83 53.90
N LEU A 632 47.43 -65.04 54.57
CA LEU A 632 46.87 -65.33 55.89
C LEU A 632 45.43 -65.83 55.79
N LYS A 633 45.25 -66.98 55.13
CA LYS A 633 44.06 -67.82 55.31
C LYS A 633 44.45 -69.23 55.76
N LYS A 634 44.83 -69.34 57.04
CA LYS A 634 44.56 -70.53 57.88
C LYS A 634 44.73 -70.19 59.38
N ARG A 635 43.57 -69.98 60.02
CA ARG A 635 43.22 -70.10 61.46
C ARG A 635 44.26 -69.68 62.52
N LYS A 636 43.90 -68.71 63.37
CA LYS A 636 43.65 -68.93 64.82
C LYS A 636 43.04 -67.70 65.52
N SER A 637 41.98 -67.99 66.27
CA SER A 637 41.48 -67.35 67.51
C SER A 637 41.47 -65.82 67.72
N ARG A 638 40.25 -65.33 68.01
CA ARG A 638 39.86 -64.32 69.03
C ARG A 638 40.87 -63.20 69.36
N GLY A 639 40.45 -61.97 69.09
CA GLY A 639 41.07 -60.78 69.68
C GLY A 639 40.38 -59.49 69.25
N VAL A 640 39.39 -59.07 70.02
CA VAL A 640 39.06 -57.68 70.40
C VAL A 640 39.09 -56.60 69.29
N THR A 641 37.90 -56.12 68.93
CA THR A 641 37.67 -54.78 68.37
C THR A 641 38.14 -53.69 69.35
N PRO A 642 38.90 -52.68 68.89
CA PRO A 642 38.90 -51.37 69.51
C PRO A 642 38.19 -50.36 68.60
N ASN A 643 37.17 -49.74 69.19
CA ASN A 643 36.60 -48.47 68.76
C ASN A 643 37.60 -47.31 68.97
N SER A 644 37.30 -46.20 68.27
CA SER A 644 37.88 -44.85 68.39
C SER A 644 39.19 -44.65 67.59
N LYS A 645 39.40 -43.55 66.85
CA LYS A 645 38.83 -42.19 66.83
C LYS A 645 38.64 -41.68 65.41
#